data_AF-A0A553MXI3-F1
#
_entry.id   AF-A0A553MXI3-F1
#
_cell.length_a   1.000
_cell.length_b   1.000
_cell.length_c   1.000
_cell.angle_alpha   90.00
_cell.angle_beta   90.00
_cell.angle_gamma   90.00
#
_symmetry.space_group_name_H-M   'P 1'
#
loop_
_entity.id
_entity.type
_entity.pdbx_description
1 polymer ?
#
loop_
_entity_poly.entity_id
_entity_poly.type
_entity_poly.pdbx_seq_one_letter_code
_entity_poly.pdbx_strand_id
1 'polypeptide(L)'
;MSVVGIDVGFQNCYIAVARSGGIETIANEYSDRCTPACISLASKNRTIGNAAKSQIITNFKNTVHGFKKFHGRAFDDPFVQGEKSKLPYSLHKLENGSAGIKVRYLNEDKVFTIEQVTAMLLTKLKETSEHALKKPVVDCVISVPSFFTDVERRSMMHATQIAGFNCLRLINDTTAVALAYGIYKQDLPNPEEKPRNVVFVDIGHSSYQVAIASFNKGKLKMLATAFDPHLGGRNFDEILVEYFCEDFKQRFKLNVKDNPRALLRLYQECEKLKKLMSANSSDLPLNIECFMNDIDVQGKMNRSQFEEMCVHLLARVEAPLKSVVEQSKLSRDEIYAVEVVGGATRIPAIKERISKFFCKDTSTTLNADEAVARGCALQCAILSPAFKVREFSITDTVPFPITLRWKSPTDESVGECEVYSKNHAAPFSKIITFHKKEPFDLDAFYSTPHELPYPDCRIGRFSVQNVVPQPDGESSKVKVKVRVNVHGIFSVSSACLIEKQKGEPEDVQMDTEPTLQNESRPEEQNKMQMEQECQGEQPNEEERGNNSGIKEGDNPDQGDSSKSKSKVKSVELPVLANTTRQLDANVLNSFVEYEKNMIIQDKLEKERNDAKNYVEEYVYDLRDKLSSIFEKYVTEDKFGEPIQERYREHEGRPRALEELGKKIQLFMKAVDMYKGKDERYQHLSGEEMSTVEKSAREALDWMSVKMNVQSKLNFAQEPAVKVAEIIHKIQELEDICNPVLNRPKPKPERSTEEGDKNSGAHNGPSTQPGAETKGQQQQQQAKGPSGEMEVE
;
A
#
# COMPACT_ATOMS: atom_id res chain seq x y z
N MET A 1 11.79 -21.02 -2.83
CA MET A 1 12.06 -19.63 -2.40
C MET A 1 11.80 -18.72 -3.59
N SER A 2 11.03 -17.65 -3.39
CA SER A 2 10.72 -16.67 -4.44
C SER A 2 11.79 -15.58 -4.43
N VAL A 3 12.36 -15.23 -5.58
CA VAL A 3 13.34 -14.14 -5.69
C VAL A 3 12.59 -12.88 -6.10
N VAL A 4 12.55 -11.91 -5.21
CA VAL A 4 11.85 -10.64 -5.41
C VAL A 4 12.75 -9.47 -5.02
N GLY A 5 12.94 -8.56 -5.97
CA GLY A 5 13.59 -7.27 -5.77
C GLY A 5 12.58 -6.15 -5.88
N ILE A 6 12.58 -5.25 -4.89
CA ILE A 6 11.64 -4.15 -4.83
C ILE A 6 12.43 -2.84 -4.85
N ASP A 7 12.11 -1.98 -5.81
CA ASP A 7 12.45 -0.58 -5.76
C ASP A 7 11.31 0.21 -5.10
N VAL A 8 11.55 0.76 -3.91
CA VAL A 8 10.55 1.55 -3.19
C VAL A 8 10.79 3.03 -3.49
N GLY A 9 10.44 3.51 -4.68
CA GLY A 9 10.65 4.92 -5.04
C GLY A 9 9.73 5.87 -4.26
N PHE A 10 10.05 7.17 -4.30
CA PHE A 10 9.27 8.20 -3.59
C PHE A 10 7.87 8.44 -4.18
N GLN A 11 7.71 8.21 -5.49
CA GLN A 11 6.45 8.41 -6.21
C GLN A 11 5.89 7.09 -6.73
N ASN A 12 6.75 6.24 -7.30
CA ASN A 12 6.39 4.95 -7.88
C ASN A 12 7.36 3.90 -7.37
N CYS A 13 6.86 2.67 -7.23
CA CYS A 13 7.62 1.49 -6.89
C CYS A 13 7.66 0.54 -8.10
N TYR A 14 8.75 -0.20 -8.22
CA TYR A 14 8.93 -1.21 -9.26
C TYR A 14 9.29 -2.54 -8.61
N ILE A 15 8.80 -3.64 -9.19
CA ILE A 15 9.07 -4.99 -8.70
C ILE A 15 9.73 -5.77 -9.81
N ALA A 16 10.84 -6.44 -9.50
CA ALA A 16 11.46 -7.42 -10.37
C ALA A 16 11.51 -8.78 -9.70
N VAL A 17 11.37 -9.83 -10.51
CA VAL A 17 11.35 -11.23 -10.06
C VAL A 17 12.26 -12.08 -10.95
N ALA A 18 12.69 -13.22 -10.43
CA ALA A 18 13.38 -14.23 -11.24
C ALA A 18 12.38 -15.19 -11.90
N ARG A 19 12.50 -15.37 -13.22
CA ARG A 19 11.80 -16.42 -14.01
C ARG A 19 12.81 -17.26 -14.81
N SER A 20 12.34 -18.30 -15.47
CA SER A 20 13.13 -19.31 -16.20
C SER A 20 14.06 -18.77 -17.32
N GLY A 21 14.06 -17.46 -17.59
CA GLY A 21 14.94 -16.79 -18.56
C GLY A 21 15.75 -15.62 -17.98
N GLY A 22 15.72 -15.37 -16.67
CA GLY A 22 16.44 -14.27 -16.03
C GLY A 22 15.57 -13.42 -15.10
N ILE A 23 15.99 -12.16 -14.92
CA ILE A 23 15.28 -11.18 -14.08
C ILE A 23 14.42 -10.28 -14.96
N GLU A 24 13.15 -10.16 -14.62
CA GLU A 24 12.19 -9.28 -15.32
C GLU A 24 11.37 -8.47 -14.32
N THR A 25 10.92 -7.29 -14.74
CA THR A 25 9.96 -6.49 -13.98
C THR A 25 8.54 -6.94 -14.25
N ILE A 26 7.71 -6.97 -13.22
CA ILE A 26 6.31 -7.42 -13.31
C ILE A 26 5.35 -6.25 -13.34
N ALA A 27 4.20 -6.46 -13.99
CA ALA A 27 3.09 -5.53 -13.97
C ALA A 27 2.16 -5.77 -12.77
N ASN A 28 1.49 -4.71 -12.33
CA ASN A 28 0.44 -4.76 -11.32
C ASN A 28 -0.93 -5.13 -11.92
N GLU A 29 -2.00 -5.09 -11.12
CA GLU A 29 -3.35 -5.43 -11.57
C GLU A 29 -3.94 -4.48 -12.63
N TYR A 30 -3.32 -3.31 -12.85
CA TYR A 30 -3.68 -2.36 -13.91
C TYR A 30 -2.85 -2.56 -15.18
N SER A 31 -2.02 -3.61 -15.24
CA SER A 31 -1.03 -3.84 -16.31
C SER A 31 0.07 -2.78 -16.40
N ASP A 32 0.21 -1.93 -15.38
CA ASP A 32 1.32 -1.00 -15.26
C ASP A 32 2.53 -1.68 -14.64
N ARG A 33 3.74 -1.42 -15.17
CA ARG A 33 5.00 -1.90 -14.56
C ARG A 33 5.40 -1.17 -13.28
N CYS A 34 4.68 -0.11 -12.93
CA CYS A 34 4.94 0.70 -11.75
C CYS A 34 3.69 0.78 -10.87
N THR A 35 3.90 0.72 -9.55
CA THR A 35 2.85 0.91 -8.56
C THR A 35 3.09 2.21 -7.80
N PRO A 36 2.18 3.20 -7.85
CA PRO A 36 2.32 4.44 -7.11
C PRO A 36 2.54 4.21 -5.60
N ALA A 37 3.47 4.95 -4.99
CA ALA A 37 3.69 4.97 -3.55
C ALA A 37 2.61 5.83 -2.85
N CYS A 38 1.37 5.35 -2.92
CA CYS A 38 0.17 6.07 -2.47
C CYS A 38 -0.75 5.12 -1.71
N ILE A 39 -1.25 5.56 -0.56
CA ILE A 39 -2.22 4.82 0.28
C ILE A 39 -3.41 5.72 0.54
N SER A 40 -4.63 5.27 0.22
CA SER A 40 -5.86 5.96 0.57
C SER A 40 -6.62 5.13 1.60
N LEU A 41 -6.90 5.74 2.75
CA LEU A 41 -7.64 5.15 3.86
C LEU A 41 -9.07 5.67 3.82
N ALA A 42 -10.04 4.76 3.73
CA ALA A 42 -11.46 5.09 3.60
C ALA A 42 -12.29 4.54 4.78
N SER A 43 -13.61 4.65 4.66
CA SER A 43 -14.56 4.24 5.70
C SER A 43 -14.76 2.73 5.84
N LYS A 44 -14.37 1.93 4.83
CA LYS A 44 -14.58 0.47 4.81
C LYS A 44 -13.30 -0.34 4.72
N ASN A 45 -12.37 0.11 3.88
CA ASN A 45 -11.12 -0.56 3.56
C ASN A 45 -10.04 0.47 3.21
N ARG A 46 -8.81 0.00 3.06
CA ARG A 46 -7.73 0.78 2.44
C ARG A 46 -7.58 0.42 0.97
N THR A 47 -7.12 1.38 0.19
CA THR A 47 -6.69 1.19 -1.20
C THR A 47 -5.26 1.66 -1.32
N ILE A 48 -4.46 0.96 -2.13
CA ILE A 48 -3.01 1.17 -2.23
C ILE A 48 -2.63 1.14 -3.71
N GLY A 49 -1.63 1.92 -4.11
CA GLY A 49 -1.15 1.95 -5.49
C GLY A 49 -2.03 2.79 -6.41
N ASN A 50 -2.32 2.26 -7.60
CA ASN A 50 -3.12 2.95 -8.63
C ASN A 50 -4.52 3.32 -8.11
N ALA A 51 -5.17 2.42 -7.37
CA ALA A 51 -6.49 2.68 -6.79
C ALA A 51 -6.49 3.88 -5.82
N ALA A 52 -5.45 3.99 -4.99
CA ALA A 52 -5.27 5.13 -4.09
C ALA A 52 -4.98 6.42 -4.85
N LYS A 53 -4.13 6.34 -5.89
CA LYS A 53 -3.78 7.50 -6.72
C LYS A 53 -5.00 8.11 -7.39
N SER A 54 -5.96 7.30 -7.84
CA SER A 54 -7.23 7.78 -8.41
C SER A 54 -8.09 8.55 -7.41
N GLN A 55 -7.89 8.33 -6.11
CA GLN A 55 -8.63 9.00 -5.02
C GLN A 55 -7.90 10.21 -4.43
N ILE A 56 -6.72 10.57 -4.95
CA ILE A 56 -5.89 11.63 -4.36
C ILE A 56 -6.59 13.00 -4.30
N ILE A 57 -7.51 13.29 -5.21
CA ILE A 57 -8.29 14.53 -5.21
C ILE A 57 -9.56 14.39 -4.36
N THR A 58 -10.30 13.29 -4.52
CA THR A 58 -11.60 13.09 -3.86
C THR A 58 -11.45 12.83 -2.36
N ASN A 59 -10.44 12.05 -1.97
CA ASN A 59 -10.10 11.68 -0.59
C ASN A 59 -8.75 12.27 -0.12
N PHE A 60 -8.43 13.52 -0.51
CA PHE A 60 -7.11 14.13 -0.32
C PHE A 60 -6.59 14.13 1.13
N LYS A 61 -7.47 14.29 2.13
CA LYS A 61 -7.07 14.32 3.56
C LYS A 61 -6.62 12.96 4.10
N ASN A 62 -7.09 11.88 3.49
CA ASN A 62 -6.81 10.50 3.91
C ASN A 62 -6.02 9.72 2.85
N THR A 63 -5.53 10.41 1.80
CA THR A 63 -4.67 9.84 0.77
C THR A 63 -3.24 10.31 1.00
N VAL A 64 -2.40 9.39 1.45
CA VAL A 64 -1.02 9.62 1.86
C VAL A 64 -0.08 9.29 0.69
N HIS A 65 0.82 10.23 0.38
CA HIS A 65 1.87 10.10 -0.62
C HIS A 65 3.14 10.84 -0.14
N GLY A 66 4.32 10.53 -0.66
CA GLY A 66 5.55 11.24 -0.29
C GLY A 66 6.06 11.00 1.15
N PHE A 67 5.51 10.00 1.85
CA PHE A 67 5.83 9.68 3.23
C PHE A 67 7.22 9.05 3.43
N LYS A 68 7.86 8.53 2.36
CA LYS A 68 9.21 7.89 2.46
C LYS A 68 10.26 8.82 3.06
N LYS A 69 10.16 10.15 2.91
CA LYS A 69 11.11 11.10 3.51
C LYS A 69 10.96 11.27 5.03
N PHE A 70 9.89 10.74 5.63
CA PHE A 70 9.63 10.86 7.07
C PHE A 70 10.16 9.68 7.89
N HIS A 71 10.74 8.66 7.24
CA HIS A 71 11.36 7.53 7.95
C HIS A 71 12.37 8.02 8.98
N GLY A 72 12.29 7.50 10.20
CA GLY A 72 13.23 7.83 11.28
C GLY A 72 13.20 9.29 11.77
N ARG A 73 12.33 10.15 11.23
CA ARG A 73 12.33 11.59 11.54
C ARG A 73 11.51 11.93 12.77
N ALA A 74 12.01 12.89 13.54
CA ALA A 74 11.30 13.57 14.61
C ALA A 74 10.19 14.44 14.00
N PHE A 75 9.09 14.59 14.73
CA PHE A 75 8.06 15.55 14.33
C PHE A 75 8.62 16.97 14.25
N ASP A 76 9.45 17.37 15.21
CA ASP A 76 9.98 18.74 15.31
C ASP A 76 11.17 19.03 14.37
N ASP A 77 11.56 18.09 13.49
CA ASP A 77 12.61 18.32 12.50
C ASP A 77 12.22 19.48 11.57
N PRO A 78 13.10 20.49 11.35
CA PRO A 78 12.86 21.59 10.39
C PRO A 78 12.37 21.12 9.02
N PHE A 79 12.89 20.01 8.51
CA PHE A 79 12.43 19.44 7.23
C PHE A 79 10.97 18.97 7.32
N VAL A 80 10.61 18.26 8.38
CA VAL A 80 9.24 17.76 8.60
C VAL A 80 8.26 18.93 8.77
N GLN A 81 8.66 19.97 9.52
CA GLN A 81 7.85 21.17 9.69
C GLN A 81 7.67 21.96 8.38
N GLY A 82 8.72 22.05 7.55
CA GLY A 82 8.62 22.67 6.23
C GLY A 82 7.66 21.93 5.31
N GLU A 83 7.76 20.60 5.24
CA GLU A 83 6.87 19.77 4.40
C GLU A 83 5.43 19.74 4.91
N LYS A 84 5.20 19.83 6.23
CA LYS A 84 3.85 19.84 6.83
C LYS A 84 2.91 20.87 6.19
N SER A 85 3.43 22.04 5.81
CA SER A 85 2.66 23.11 5.18
C SER A 85 2.24 22.81 3.73
N LYS A 86 2.93 21.87 3.06
CA LYS A 86 2.75 21.52 1.65
C LYS A 86 1.88 20.28 1.44
N LEU A 87 1.58 19.54 2.51
CA LEU A 87 0.87 18.27 2.43
C LEU A 87 -0.65 18.44 2.56
N PRO A 88 -1.45 17.67 1.80
CA PRO A 88 -2.91 17.70 1.92
C PRO A 88 -3.44 16.99 3.17
N TYR A 89 -2.64 16.11 3.77
CA TYR A 89 -2.97 15.33 4.97
C TYR A 89 -2.20 15.81 6.21
N SER A 90 -2.65 15.42 7.40
CA SER A 90 -2.10 15.93 8.66
C SER A 90 -0.97 15.06 9.22
N LEU A 91 0.15 15.70 9.57
CA LEU A 91 1.20 15.08 10.37
C LEU A 91 0.89 15.21 11.88
N HIS A 92 1.31 14.22 12.66
CA HIS A 92 1.10 14.14 14.11
C HIS A 92 2.39 13.81 14.84
N LYS A 93 2.54 14.31 16.07
CA LYS A 93 3.67 14.01 16.95
C LYS A 93 3.35 12.78 17.78
N LEU A 94 4.09 11.70 17.58
CA LEU A 94 3.94 10.48 18.37
C LEU A 94 4.48 10.67 19.79
N GLU A 95 4.13 9.76 20.70
CA GLU A 95 4.58 9.79 22.11
C GLU A 95 6.11 9.74 22.24
N ASN A 96 6.78 9.02 21.34
CA ASN A 96 8.25 8.95 21.25
C ASN A 96 8.88 10.17 20.55
N GLY A 97 8.08 11.19 20.19
CA GLY A 97 8.50 12.40 19.50
C GLY A 97 8.78 12.23 17.99
N SER A 98 8.57 11.05 17.43
CA SER A 98 8.69 10.81 15.98
C SER A 98 7.48 11.34 15.21
N ALA A 99 7.65 11.54 13.91
CA ALA A 99 6.56 11.94 13.03
C ALA A 99 5.63 10.74 12.75
N GLY A 100 4.32 10.98 12.85
CA GLY A 100 3.26 10.08 12.42
C GLY A 100 2.28 10.79 11.50
N ILE A 101 1.34 10.04 10.93
CA ILE A 101 0.34 10.56 9.99
C ILE A 101 -1.05 10.31 10.58
N LYS A 102 -1.84 11.38 10.68
CA LYS A 102 -3.23 11.33 11.16
C LYS A 102 -4.19 11.34 9.98
N VAL A 103 -5.08 10.35 9.95
CA VAL A 103 -6.09 10.13 8.90
C VAL A 103 -7.38 9.62 9.52
N ARG A 104 -8.49 9.73 8.79
CA ARG A 104 -9.75 9.10 9.16
C ARG A 104 -9.88 7.75 8.48
N TYR A 105 -9.84 6.67 9.24
CA TYR A 105 -9.93 5.29 8.76
C TYR A 105 -11.01 4.53 9.53
N LEU A 106 -11.87 3.78 8.82
CA LEU A 106 -13.03 3.11 9.41
C LEU A 106 -13.93 4.07 10.23
N ASN A 107 -14.09 5.29 9.70
CA ASN A 107 -14.82 6.40 10.32
C ASN A 107 -14.23 6.97 11.62
N GLU A 108 -13.07 6.48 12.06
CA GLU A 108 -12.36 6.93 13.26
C GLU A 108 -11.07 7.68 12.91
N ASP A 109 -10.68 8.63 13.75
CA ASP A 109 -9.37 9.25 13.67
C ASP A 109 -8.31 8.25 14.13
N LYS A 110 -7.37 7.91 13.24
CA LYS A 110 -6.24 7.03 13.52
C LYS A 110 -4.94 7.74 13.23
N VAL A 111 -3.92 7.41 14.02
CA VAL A 111 -2.54 7.86 13.80
C VAL A 111 -1.69 6.65 13.47
N PHE A 112 -1.02 6.70 12.34
CA PHE A 112 -0.11 5.67 11.87
C PHE A 112 1.33 6.14 11.95
N THR A 113 2.24 5.26 12.34
CA THR A 113 3.68 5.53 12.19
C THR A 113 4.08 5.44 10.71
N ILE A 114 5.22 6.02 10.35
CA ILE A 114 5.72 5.94 8.97
C ILE A 114 6.03 4.50 8.59
N GLU A 115 6.52 3.70 9.52
CA GLU A 115 6.74 2.26 9.34
C GLU A 115 5.45 1.52 8.99
N GLN A 116 4.34 1.81 9.69
CA GLN A 116 3.06 1.20 9.38
C GLN A 116 2.57 1.61 7.98
N VAL A 117 2.63 2.89 7.62
CA VAL A 117 2.22 3.37 6.28
C VAL A 117 3.05 2.72 5.17
N THR A 118 4.37 2.66 5.34
CA THR A 118 5.27 1.99 4.40
C THR A 118 5.00 0.48 4.36
N ALA A 119 4.66 -0.15 5.49
CA ALA A 119 4.27 -1.55 5.53
C ALA A 119 3.01 -1.83 4.70
N MET A 120 2.00 -0.95 4.74
CA MET A 120 0.81 -1.09 3.88
C MET A 120 1.20 -1.12 2.39
N LEU A 121 2.09 -0.22 1.97
CA LEU A 121 2.62 -0.21 0.61
C LEU A 121 3.36 -1.52 0.28
N LEU A 122 4.24 -1.97 1.18
CA LEU A 122 4.97 -3.22 1.02
C LEU A 122 4.05 -4.44 0.93
N THR A 123 2.98 -4.49 1.72
CA THR A 123 1.93 -5.53 1.63
C THR A 123 1.34 -5.58 0.23
N LYS A 124 1.00 -4.43 -0.38
CA LYS A 124 0.50 -4.40 -1.76
C LYS A 124 1.53 -4.88 -2.79
N LEU A 125 2.81 -4.52 -2.60
CA LEU A 125 3.89 -4.99 -3.48
C LEU A 125 4.13 -6.51 -3.31
N LYS A 126 3.96 -7.03 -2.10
CA LYS A 126 3.96 -8.47 -1.81
C LYS A 126 2.85 -9.19 -2.56
N GLU A 127 1.60 -8.74 -2.41
CA GLU A 127 0.44 -9.30 -3.10
C GLU A 127 0.64 -9.32 -4.62
N THR A 128 1.17 -8.22 -5.18
CA THR A 128 1.48 -8.11 -6.61
C THR A 128 2.51 -9.16 -7.05
N SER A 129 3.56 -9.35 -6.24
CA SER A 129 4.60 -10.35 -6.46
C SER A 129 4.06 -11.78 -6.38
N GLU A 130 3.24 -12.06 -5.38
CA GLU A 130 2.59 -13.37 -5.17
C GLU A 130 1.63 -13.70 -6.30
N HIS A 131 0.86 -12.71 -6.76
CA HIS A 131 -0.03 -12.88 -7.91
C HIS A 131 0.73 -13.18 -9.20
N ALA A 132 1.87 -12.52 -9.42
CA ALA A 132 2.69 -12.73 -10.61
C ALA A 132 3.44 -14.08 -10.59
N LEU A 133 3.94 -14.50 -9.42
CA LEU A 133 4.70 -15.75 -9.27
C LEU A 133 3.81 -16.97 -9.01
N LYS A 134 2.54 -16.77 -8.64
CA LYS A 134 1.59 -17.81 -8.20
C LYS A 134 2.13 -18.64 -7.04
N LYS A 135 2.93 -18.00 -6.16
CA LYS A 135 3.62 -18.61 -5.02
C LYS A 135 3.74 -17.59 -3.89
N PRO A 136 3.78 -18.01 -2.61
CA PRO A 136 4.02 -17.10 -1.51
C PRO A 136 5.40 -16.43 -1.62
N VAL A 137 5.48 -15.17 -1.19
CA VAL A 137 6.72 -14.38 -1.21
C VAL A 137 7.06 -13.99 0.23
N VAL A 138 8.18 -14.48 0.72
CA VAL A 138 8.66 -14.18 2.08
C VAL A 138 9.96 -13.38 2.01
N ASP A 139 10.92 -13.84 1.23
CA ASP A 139 12.23 -13.21 1.10
C ASP A 139 12.23 -12.12 0.02
N CYS A 140 12.83 -10.97 0.33
CA CYS A 140 13.01 -9.89 -0.64
C CYS A 140 14.29 -9.07 -0.37
N VAL A 141 14.72 -8.34 -1.40
CA VAL A 141 15.71 -7.26 -1.29
C VAL A 141 15.03 -5.95 -1.65
N ILE A 142 15.26 -4.92 -0.85
CA ILE A 142 14.61 -3.62 -0.98
C ILE A 142 15.65 -2.52 -1.19
N SER A 143 15.36 -1.61 -2.13
CA SER A 143 16.19 -0.43 -2.40
C SER A 143 15.99 0.68 -1.35
N VAL A 144 17.07 1.37 -1.00
CA VAL A 144 17.05 2.60 -0.21
C VAL A 144 18.03 3.61 -0.80
N PRO A 145 17.78 4.93 -0.64
CA PRO A 145 18.74 5.94 -1.04
C PRO A 145 20.08 5.73 -0.33
N SER A 146 21.17 5.96 -1.04
CA SER A 146 22.53 5.82 -0.52
C SER A 146 22.75 6.67 0.74
N PHE A 147 22.13 7.84 0.82
CA PHE A 147 22.19 8.77 1.95
C PHE A 147 21.27 8.44 3.14
N PHE A 148 20.51 7.34 3.10
CA PHE A 148 19.73 6.92 4.27
C PHE A 148 20.66 6.61 5.45
N THR A 149 20.39 7.28 6.57
CA THR A 149 21.06 7.09 7.86
C THR A 149 20.67 5.76 8.51
N ASP A 150 21.33 5.41 9.61
CA ASP A 150 21.08 4.19 10.38
C ASP A 150 19.62 4.13 10.86
N VAL A 151 19.08 5.26 11.34
CA VAL A 151 17.71 5.36 11.84
C VAL A 151 16.69 5.17 10.70
N GLU A 152 16.91 5.79 9.54
CA GLU A 152 16.06 5.61 8.35
C GLU A 152 16.08 4.15 7.86
N ARG A 153 17.25 3.52 7.85
CA ARG A 153 17.40 2.10 7.47
C ARG A 153 16.69 1.16 8.45
N ARG A 154 16.78 1.41 9.76
CA ARG A 154 16.04 0.65 10.78
C ARG A 154 14.52 0.82 10.62
N SER A 155 14.07 2.04 10.38
CA SER A 155 12.66 2.34 10.12
C SER A 155 12.14 1.58 8.90
N MET A 156 12.91 1.54 7.80
CA MET A 156 12.60 0.70 6.64
C MET A 156 12.59 -0.81 6.99
N MET A 157 13.57 -1.31 7.75
CA MET A 157 13.59 -2.73 8.19
C MET A 157 12.33 -3.09 9.00
N HIS A 158 11.90 -2.22 9.91
CA HIS A 158 10.68 -2.43 10.68
C HIS A 158 9.43 -2.46 9.78
N ALA A 159 9.34 -1.57 8.79
CA ALA A 159 8.27 -1.62 7.79
C ALA A 159 8.23 -2.97 7.04
N THR A 160 9.40 -3.54 6.71
CA THR A 160 9.47 -4.87 6.08
C THR A 160 8.94 -5.97 6.99
N GLN A 161 9.26 -5.91 8.29
CA GLN A 161 8.81 -6.88 9.27
C GLN A 161 7.30 -6.81 9.49
N ILE A 162 6.74 -5.59 9.58
CA ILE A 162 5.29 -5.37 9.68
C ILE A 162 4.54 -5.94 8.48
N ALA A 163 5.07 -5.75 7.26
CA ALA A 163 4.51 -6.33 6.03
C ALA A 163 4.71 -7.86 5.90
N GLY A 164 5.41 -8.48 6.84
CA GLY A 164 5.70 -9.92 6.82
C GLY A 164 6.70 -10.33 5.74
N PHE A 165 7.64 -9.46 5.39
CA PHE A 165 8.82 -9.80 4.60
C PHE A 165 10.00 -10.16 5.49
N ASN A 166 10.79 -11.13 5.04
CA ASN A 166 12.17 -11.31 5.47
C ASN A 166 13.07 -10.52 4.51
N CYS A 167 13.47 -9.32 4.92
CA CYS A 167 14.37 -8.49 4.12
C CYS A 167 15.80 -9.05 4.19
N LEU A 168 16.23 -9.73 3.14
CA LEU A 168 17.58 -10.33 3.06
C LEU A 168 18.67 -9.25 3.02
N ARG A 169 18.38 -8.12 2.38
CA ARG A 169 19.29 -6.97 2.29
C ARG A 169 18.53 -5.69 1.97
N LEU A 170 18.90 -4.61 2.65
CA LEU A 170 18.66 -3.26 2.15
C LEU A 170 19.85 -2.88 1.28
N ILE A 171 19.61 -2.59 0.02
CA ILE A 171 20.65 -2.23 -0.95
C ILE A 171 20.51 -0.76 -1.35
N ASN A 172 21.63 -0.07 -1.54
CA ASN A 172 21.60 1.30 -2.03
C ASN A 172 21.09 1.33 -3.49
N ASP A 173 20.24 2.31 -3.84
CA ASP A 173 19.67 2.46 -5.19
C ASP A 173 20.77 2.40 -6.27
N THR A 174 21.83 3.20 -6.10
CA THR A 174 22.97 3.26 -7.02
C THR A 174 23.78 1.97 -7.07
N THR A 175 23.89 1.25 -5.95
CA THR A 175 24.58 -0.06 -5.92
C THR A 175 23.77 -1.13 -6.64
N ALA A 176 22.43 -1.10 -6.51
CA ALA A 176 21.54 -1.98 -7.26
C ALA A 176 21.65 -1.74 -8.76
N VAL A 177 21.67 -0.47 -9.19
CA VAL A 177 21.88 -0.08 -10.60
C VAL A 177 23.25 -0.56 -11.10
N ALA A 178 24.31 -0.35 -10.31
CA ALA A 178 25.65 -0.80 -10.64
C ALA A 178 25.73 -2.34 -10.76
N LEU A 179 25.01 -3.08 -9.92
CA LEU A 179 24.90 -4.53 -10.02
C LEU A 179 24.17 -4.97 -11.30
N ALA A 180 23.04 -4.32 -11.61
CA ALA A 180 22.28 -4.58 -12.84
C ALA A 180 23.13 -4.30 -14.09
N TYR A 181 24.00 -3.29 -14.05
CA TYR A 181 24.96 -3.03 -15.11
C TYR A 181 26.03 -4.11 -15.19
N GLY A 182 26.76 -4.35 -14.09
CA GLY A 182 27.97 -5.17 -14.09
C GLY A 182 27.73 -6.64 -14.42
N ILE A 183 26.62 -7.22 -13.97
CA ILE A 183 26.40 -8.67 -14.12
C ILE A 183 26.15 -9.09 -15.57
N TYR A 184 25.53 -8.21 -16.38
CA TYR A 184 25.20 -8.49 -17.78
C TYR A 184 26.31 -8.09 -18.75
N LYS A 185 27.33 -7.34 -18.31
CA LYS A 185 28.48 -6.98 -19.15
C LYS A 185 29.44 -8.17 -19.27
N GLN A 186 29.74 -8.56 -20.50
CA GLN A 186 30.63 -9.70 -20.80
C GLN A 186 32.08 -9.26 -21.00
N ASP A 187 32.29 -8.00 -21.35
CA ASP A 187 33.56 -7.39 -21.74
C ASP A 187 34.27 -6.68 -20.57
N LEU A 188 33.97 -7.05 -19.32
CA LEU A 188 34.61 -6.46 -18.15
C LEU A 188 36.07 -6.91 -18.02
N PRO A 189 37.01 -6.00 -17.66
CA PRO A 189 38.42 -6.33 -17.48
C PRO A 189 38.64 -7.47 -16.49
N ASN A 190 39.69 -8.28 -16.69
CA ASN A 190 40.03 -9.32 -15.73
C ASN A 190 40.42 -8.71 -14.35
N PRO A 191 40.40 -9.48 -13.24
CA PRO A 191 40.74 -8.96 -11.91
C PRO A 191 42.15 -8.37 -11.78
N GLU A 192 43.08 -8.76 -12.66
CA GLU A 192 44.46 -8.30 -12.72
C GLU A 192 44.62 -7.01 -13.55
N GLU A 193 43.65 -6.72 -14.42
CA GLU A 193 43.65 -5.54 -15.28
C GLU A 193 43.08 -4.31 -14.55
N LYS A 194 43.38 -3.12 -15.08
CA LYS A 194 42.81 -1.88 -14.56
C LYS A 194 41.28 -1.95 -14.58
N PRO A 195 40.61 -1.63 -13.46
CA PRO A 195 39.16 -1.68 -13.39
C PRO A 195 38.52 -0.66 -14.33
N ARG A 196 37.35 -1.00 -14.83
CA ARG A 196 36.51 -0.07 -15.61
C ARG A 196 35.69 0.78 -14.64
N ASN A 197 35.92 2.09 -14.63
CA ASN A 197 35.19 3.03 -13.77
C ASN A 197 33.97 3.59 -14.49
N VAL A 198 32.78 3.44 -13.89
CA VAL A 198 31.52 3.93 -14.45
C VAL A 198 30.84 4.81 -13.42
N VAL A 199 30.33 5.96 -13.87
CA VAL A 199 29.51 6.87 -13.07
C VAL A 199 28.05 6.50 -13.26
N PHE A 200 27.29 6.38 -12.17
CA PHE A 200 25.85 6.23 -12.19
C PHE A 200 25.21 7.49 -11.63
N VAL A 201 24.34 8.13 -12.41
CA VAL A 201 23.58 9.32 -12.03
C VAL A 201 22.11 8.96 -11.93
N ASP A 202 21.54 9.06 -10.73
CA ASP A 202 20.13 8.80 -10.45
C ASP A 202 19.43 10.10 -10.01
N ILE A 203 18.50 10.59 -10.83
CA ILE A 203 17.61 11.70 -10.46
C ILE A 203 16.16 11.21 -10.52
N GLY A 204 15.62 10.89 -9.34
CA GLY A 204 14.26 10.41 -9.18
C GLY A 204 13.24 11.54 -8.97
N HIS A 205 12.12 11.20 -8.34
CA HIS A 205 11.08 12.17 -8.04
C HIS A 205 11.51 13.21 -6.99
N SER A 206 12.35 12.85 -6.02
CA SER A 206 12.59 13.74 -4.87
C SER A 206 14.04 13.86 -4.40
N SER A 207 14.96 13.10 -5.01
CA SER A 207 16.36 13.06 -4.63
C SER A 207 17.25 12.82 -5.84
N TYR A 208 18.49 13.30 -5.73
CA TYR A 208 19.55 13.18 -6.72
C TYR A 208 20.74 12.48 -6.07
N GLN A 209 21.25 11.42 -6.70
CA GLN A 209 22.36 10.61 -6.21
C GLN A 209 23.34 10.34 -7.35
N VAL A 210 24.62 10.34 -7.04
CA VAL A 210 25.71 10.02 -7.98
C VAL A 210 26.66 9.07 -7.30
N ALA A 211 27.01 7.99 -7.97
CA ALA A 211 28.01 7.05 -7.47
C ALA A 211 29.01 6.66 -8.55
N ILE A 212 30.26 6.46 -8.14
CA ILE A 212 31.30 5.91 -9.01
C ILE A 212 31.56 4.48 -8.59
N ALA A 213 31.52 3.56 -9.55
CA ALA A 213 31.81 2.16 -9.32
C ALA A 213 32.91 1.65 -10.24
N SER A 214 33.79 0.82 -9.69
CA SER A 214 34.84 0.11 -10.40
C SER A 214 34.43 -1.33 -10.65
N PHE A 215 34.58 -1.76 -11.90
CA PHE A 215 34.24 -3.10 -12.35
C PHE A 215 35.46 -3.88 -12.83
N ASN A 216 35.57 -5.11 -12.34
CA ASN A 216 36.33 -6.20 -12.97
C ASN A 216 35.37 -7.38 -13.18
N LYS A 217 35.80 -8.40 -13.93
CA LYS A 217 35.05 -9.61 -14.17
C LYS A 217 34.68 -10.28 -12.84
N GLY A 218 33.37 -10.33 -12.54
CA GLY A 218 32.86 -10.91 -11.28
C GLY A 218 33.00 -10.03 -10.03
N LYS A 219 33.37 -8.76 -10.16
CA LYS A 219 33.60 -7.87 -9.02
C LYS A 219 33.11 -6.44 -9.27
N LEU A 220 32.30 -5.94 -8.35
CA LEU A 220 31.83 -4.56 -8.26
C LEU A 220 32.30 -3.95 -6.94
N LYS A 221 32.97 -2.80 -7.03
CA LYS A 221 33.32 -1.99 -5.86
C LYS A 221 32.80 -0.56 -6.04
N MET A 222 31.94 -0.13 -5.13
CA MET A 222 31.57 1.28 -5.01
C MET A 222 32.77 2.06 -4.47
N LEU A 223 33.16 3.16 -5.12
CA LEU A 223 34.30 3.98 -4.73
C LEU A 223 33.88 5.19 -3.89
N ALA A 224 32.86 5.91 -4.36
CA ALA A 224 32.35 7.12 -3.73
C ALA A 224 30.88 7.32 -4.10
N THR A 225 30.16 7.99 -3.19
CA THR A 225 28.79 8.45 -3.43
C THR A 225 28.66 9.93 -3.03
N ALA A 226 27.86 10.68 -3.77
CA ALA A 226 27.47 12.05 -3.46
C ALA A 226 26.00 12.24 -3.85
N PHE A 227 25.32 13.20 -3.22
CA PHE A 227 23.87 13.34 -3.38
C PHE A 227 23.39 14.74 -3.04
N ASP A 228 22.21 15.07 -3.56
CA ASP A 228 21.35 16.15 -3.09
C ASP A 228 19.99 15.53 -2.70
N PRO A 229 19.69 15.41 -1.39
CA PRO A 229 18.48 14.73 -0.91
C PRO A 229 17.21 15.57 -1.13
N HIS A 230 17.35 16.82 -1.59
CA HIS A 230 16.27 17.79 -1.79
C HIS A 230 16.18 18.29 -3.23
N LEU A 231 16.77 17.58 -4.20
CA LEU A 231 16.65 17.86 -5.62
C LEU A 231 16.06 16.65 -6.35
N GLY A 232 14.91 16.81 -6.99
CA GLY A 232 14.32 15.80 -7.86
C GLY A 232 13.20 16.35 -8.71
N GLY A 233 12.52 15.48 -9.46
CA GLY A 233 11.43 15.85 -10.36
C GLY A 233 10.33 16.73 -9.73
N ARG A 234 10.03 16.56 -8.44
CA ARG A 234 9.03 17.36 -7.70
C ARG A 234 9.38 18.83 -7.58
N ASN A 235 10.68 19.17 -7.51
CA ASN A 235 11.10 20.56 -7.38
C ASN A 235 10.84 21.31 -8.69
N PHE A 236 11.01 20.63 -9.81
CA PHE A 236 10.65 21.16 -11.13
C PHE A 236 9.12 21.30 -11.30
N ASP A 237 8.35 20.34 -10.76
CA ASP A 237 6.88 20.45 -10.73
C ASP A 237 6.43 21.67 -9.90
N GLU A 238 7.06 21.90 -8.75
CA GLU A 238 6.77 23.02 -7.86
C GLU A 238 6.98 24.39 -8.55
N ILE A 239 8.05 24.56 -9.34
CA ILE A 239 8.28 25.79 -10.12
C ILE A 239 7.15 26.06 -11.12
N LEU A 240 6.67 25.02 -11.81
CA LEU A 240 5.54 25.16 -12.74
C LEU A 240 4.25 25.51 -12.00
N VAL A 241 3.99 24.85 -10.88
CA VAL A 241 2.80 25.12 -10.05
C VAL A 241 2.81 26.55 -9.53
N GLU A 242 3.96 27.02 -9.02
CA GLU A 242 4.11 28.40 -8.53
C GLU A 242 3.87 29.42 -9.65
N TYR A 243 4.44 29.19 -10.84
CA TYR A 243 4.21 30.03 -12.01
C TYR A 243 2.71 30.12 -12.38
N PHE A 244 2.03 28.98 -12.51
CA PHE A 244 0.61 28.97 -12.88
C PHE A 244 -0.29 29.48 -11.75
N CYS A 245 0.08 29.32 -10.48
CA CYS A 245 -0.65 29.93 -9.38
C CYS A 245 -0.65 31.47 -9.51
N GLU A 246 0.50 32.08 -9.81
CA GLU A 246 0.57 33.53 -9.99
C GLU A 246 -0.09 33.99 -11.30
N ASP A 247 0.07 33.26 -12.41
CA ASP A 247 -0.65 33.55 -13.66
C ASP A 247 -2.16 33.52 -13.45
N PHE A 248 -2.67 32.50 -12.76
CA PHE A 248 -4.11 32.35 -12.52
C PHE A 248 -4.66 33.37 -11.54
N LYS A 249 -3.87 33.79 -10.56
CA LYS A 249 -4.22 34.90 -9.67
C LYS A 249 -4.31 36.22 -10.43
N GLN A 250 -3.44 36.45 -11.42
CA GLN A 250 -3.44 37.68 -12.20
C GLN A 250 -4.56 37.70 -13.25
N ARG A 251 -4.67 36.65 -14.07
CA ARG A 251 -5.59 36.58 -15.22
C ARG A 251 -7.01 36.15 -14.85
N PHE A 252 -7.14 35.13 -14.00
CA PHE A 252 -8.44 34.54 -13.64
C PHE A 252 -8.93 34.96 -12.25
N LYS A 253 -8.11 35.72 -11.48
CA LYS A 253 -8.40 36.13 -10.09
C LYS A 253 -8.64 34.96 -9.14
N LEU A 254 -8.05 33.80 -9.44
CA LEU A 254 -8.16 32.58 -8.65
C LEU A 254 -6.96 32.43 -7.72
N ASN A 255 -7.19 32.26 -6.41
CA ASN A 255 -6.15 31.88 -5.47
C ASN A 255 -6.14 30.35 -5.27
N VAL A 256 -5.34 29.66 -6.09
CA VAL A 256 -5.29 28.19 -6.11
C VAL A 256 -4.82 27.59 -4.77
N LYS A 257 -3.93 28.29 -4.05
CA LYS A 257 -3.34 27.80 -2.80
C LYS A 257 -4.37 27.65 -1.67
N ASP A 258 -5.50 28.34 -1.75
CA ASP A 258 -6.57 28.26 -0.75
C ASP A 258 -7.43 27.00 -0.93
N ASN A 259 -7.37 26.34 -2.09
CA ASN A 259 -8.14 25.14 -2.39
C ASN A 259 -7.21 23.93 -2.65
N PRO A 260 -7.05 23.02 -1.67
CA PRO A 260 -6.19 21.86 -1.80
C PRO A 260 -6.52 20.95 -2.99
N ARG A 261 -7.82 20.84 -3.36
CA ARG A 261 -8.23 20.01 -4.51
C ARG A 261 -7.76 20.63 -5.83
N ALA A 262 -7.94 21.95 -5.99
CA ALA A 262 -7.45 22.67 -7.17
C ALA A 262 -5.92 22.60 -7.27
N LEU A 263 -5.23 22.78 -6.14
CA LEU A 263 -3.77 22.67 -6.10
C LEU A 263 -3.28 21.27 -6.52
N LEU A 264 -3.89 20.20 -6.02
CA LEU A 264 -3.54 18.83 -6.42
C LEU A 264 -3.80 18.55 -7.91
N ARG A 265 -4.90 19.07 -8.47
CA ARG A 265 -5.17 18.99 -9.91
C ARG A 265 -4.09 19.72 -10.71
N LEU A 266 -3.70 20.92 -10.27
CA LEU A 266 -2.63 21.69 -10.92
C LEU A 266 -1.28 20.95 -10.88
N TYR A 267 -0.93 20.31 -9.76
CA TYR A 267 0.26 19.46 -9.66
C TYR A 267 0.25 18.32 -10.70
N GLN A 268 -0.89 17.63 -10.86
CA GLN A 268 -1.02 16.54 -11.84
C GLN A 268 -0.80 17.03 -13.28
N GLU A 269 -1.37 18.19 -13.63
CA GLU A 269 -1.22 18.76 -14.97
C GLU A 269 0.19 19.34 -15.21
N CYS A 270 0.81 19.95 -14.19
CA CYS A 270 2.19 20.43 -14.27
C CYS A 270 3.18 19.26 -14.44
N GLU A 271 2.97 18.14 -13.75
CA GLU A 271 3.81 16.94 -13.92
C GLU A 271 3.69 16.39 -15.36
N LYS A 272 2.48 16.34 -15.92
CA LYS A 272 2.25 15.93 -17.31
C LYS A 272 2.94 16.89 -18.28
N LEU A 273 2.78 18.20 -18.08
CA LEU A 273 3.38 19.24 -18.90
C LEU A 273 4.91 19.15 -18.90
N LYS A 274 5.53 18.97 -17.73
CA LYS A 274 6.99 18.73 -17.59
C LYS A 274 7.46 17.53 -18.40
N LYS A 275 6.72 16.41 -18.35
CA LYS A 275 7.04 15.21 -19.13
C LYS A 275 6.92 15.46 -20.63
N LEU A 276 5.87 16.14 -21.07
CA LEU A 276 5.68 16.50 -22.49
C LEU A 276 6.78 17.43 -22.99
N MET A 277 7.22 18.40 -22.18
CA MET A 277 8.35 19.29 -22.50
C MET A 277 9.69 18.56 -22.63
N SER A 278 9.85 17.41 -21.98
CA SER A 278 11.06 16.60 -22.15
C SER A 278 11.16 16.00 -23.57
N ALA A 279 10.02 15.74 -24.22
CA ALA A 279 9.96 15.26 -25.60
C ALA A 279 9.86 16.41 -26.62
N ASN A 280 9.05 17.43 -26.33
CA ASN A 280 8.73 18.53 -27.26
C ASN A 280 9.30 19.87 -26.80
N SER A 281 9.83 20.68 -27.71
CA SER A 281 10.40 22.00 -27.38
C SER A 281 9.45 23.17 -27.64
N SER A 282 8.37 22.95 -28.41
CA SER A 282 7.38 23.97 -28.76
C SER A 282 6.48 24.37 -27.59
N ASP A 283 5.66 25.41 -27.79
CA ASP A 283 4.58 25.77 -26.87
C ASP A 283 3.62 24.58 -26.70
N LEU A 284 3.40 24.19 -25.44
CA LEU A 284 2.47 23.14 -25.04
C LEU A 284 1.35 23.74 -24.19
N PRO A 285 0.09 23.38 -24.45
CA PRO A 285 -1.04 23.90 -23.70
C PRO A 285 -1.17 23.23 -22.33
N LEU A 286 -1.70 23.98 -21.36
CA LEU A 286 -2.23 23.48 -20.09
C LEU A 286 -3.68 23.95 -19.99
N ASN A 287 -4.62 23.01 -20.02
CA ASN A 287 -6.05 23.30 -19.97
C ASN A 287 -6.66 22.47 -18.84
N ILE A 288 -7.40 23.12 -17.93
CA ILE A 288 -8.09 22.46 -16.83
C ILE A 288 -9.51 22.99 -16.74
N GLU A 289 -10.47 22.12 -17.04
CA GLU A 289 -11.91 22.42 -17.00
C GLU A 289 -12.43 22.42 -15.56
N CYS A 290 -13.42 23.26 -15.26
CA CYS A 290 -14.05 23.42 -13.96
C CYS A 290 -13.02 23.45 -12.83
N PHE A 291 -11.97 24.27 -12.97
CA PHE A 291 -10.80 24.19 -12.12
C PHE A 291 -11.09 24.66 -10.68
N MET A 292 -11.73 25.83 -10.56
CA MET A 292 -12.19 26.40 -9.30
C MET A 292 -13.30 27.41 -9.59
N ASN A 293 -14.36 27.42 -8.78
CA ASN A 293 -15.55 28.28 -8.93
C ASN A 293 -16.19 28.17 -10.34
N ASP A 294 -16.21 26.96 -10.90
CA ASP A 294 -16.71 26.66 -12.26
C ASP A 294 -16.01 27.45 -13.38
N ILE A 295 -14.79 27.94 -13.13
CA ILE A 295 -13.95 28.62 -14.11
C ILE A 295 -12.97 27.63 -14.73
N ASP A 296 -12.93 27.59 -16.05
CA ASP A 296 -11.91 26.91 -16.82
C ASP A 296 -10.63 27.75 -16.87
N VAL A 297 -9.48 27.10 -16.66
CA VAL A 297 -8.18 27.76 -16.79
C VAL A 297 -7.42 27.22 -17.98
N GLN A 298 -6.75 28.14 -18.67
CA GLN A 298 -5.89 27.83 -19.81
C GLN A 298 -4.57 28.60 -19.73
N GLY A 299 -3.50 27.90 -20.06
CA GLY A 299 -2.14 28.39 -20.08
C GLY A 299 -1.30 27.69 -21.14
N LYS A 300 -0.06 28.14 -21.29
CA LYS A 300 0.92 27.49 -22.15
C LYS A 300 2.32 27.59 -21.54
N MET A 301 3.18 26.64 -21.88
CA MET A 301 4.59 26.65 -21.49
C MET A 301 5.41 26.01 -22.60
N ASN A 302 6.63 26.50 -22.83
CA ASN A 302 7.62 25.84 -23.66
C ASN A 302 8.87 25.47 -22.86
N ARG A 303 9.70 24.61 -23.46
CA ARG A 303 10.92 24.09 -22.81
C ARG A 303 11.88 25.21 -22.41
N SER A 304 12.12 26.18 -23.29
CA SER A 304 13.11 27.25 -23.03
C SER A 304 12.71 28.08 -21.82
N GLN A 305 11.44 28.51 -21.76
CA GLN A 305 10.92 29.27 -20.64
C GLN A 305 10.96 28.46 -19.34
N PHE A 306 10.59 27.18 -19.40
CA PHE A 306 10.68 26.28 -18.25
C PHE A 306 12.12 26.12 -17.73
N GLU A 307 13.09 25.89 -18.62
CA GLU A 307 14.49 25.74 -18.25
C GLU A 307 15.07 27.04 -17.66
N GLU A 308 14.65 28.20 -18.18
CA GLU A 308 15.02 29.52 -17.63
C GLU A 308 14.51 29.70 -16.19
N MET A 309 13.26 29.34 -15.91
CA MET A 309 12.70 29.38 -14.55
C MET A 309 13.43 28.42 -13.59
N CYS A 310 13.97 27.32 -14.12
CA CYS A 310 14.64 26.29 -13.35
C CYS A 310 16.17 26.45 -13.24
N VAL A 311 16.76 27.58 -13.67
CA VAL A 311 18.22 27.80 -13.66
C VAL A 311 18.86 27.52 -12.29
N HIS A 312 18.22 27.94 -11.20
CA HIS A 312 18.72 27.72 -9.84
C HIS A 312 18.72 26.24 -9.42
N LEU A 313 17.72 25.44 -9.84
CA LEU A 313 17.69 24.00 -9.63
C LEU A 313 18.75 23.29 -10.49
N LEU A 314 18.87 23.72 -11.75
CA LEU A 314 19.84 23.19 -12.69
C LEU A 314 21.29 23.44 -12.25
N ALA A 315 21.57 24.56 -11.59
CA ALA A 315 22.88 24.86 -11.02
C ALA A 315 23.28 23.85 -9.91
N ARG A 316 22.32 23.33 -9.14
CA ARG A 316 22.56 22.34 -8.07
C ARG A 316 23.00 20.96 -8.60
N VAL A 317 22.79 20.68 -9.89
CA VAL A 317 23.19 19.40 -10.51
C VAL A 317 24.71 19.20 -10.47
N GLU A 318 25.50 20.27 -10.54
CA GLU A 318 26.96 20.17 -10.62
C GLU A 318 27.65 19.80 -9.30
N ALA A 319 27.07 20.18 -8.14
CA ALA A 319 27.77 20.05 -6.87
C ALA A 319 28.02 18.57 -6.47
N PRO A 320 27.03 17.65 -6.57
CA PRO A 320 27.28 16.22 -6.36
C PRO A 320 28.26 15.61 -7.37
N LEU A 321 28.30 16.09 -8.63
CA LEU A 321 29.25 15.62 -9.64
C LEU A 321 30.70 15.97 -9.28
N LYS A 322 30.93 17.21 -8.82
CA LYS A 322 32.26 17.66 -8.34
C LYS A 322 32.70 16.85 -7.13
N SER A 323 31.80 16.75 -6.15
CA SER A 323 32.03 16.04 -4.90
C SER A 323 32.37 14.56 -5.11
N VAL A 324 31.66 13.83 -5.99
CA VAL A 324 31.93 12.40 -6.19
C VAL A 324 33.29 12.14 -6.85
N VAL A 325 33.70 13.01 -7.79
CA VAL A 325 35.00 12.91 -8.47
C VAL A 325 36.12 13.16 -7.47
N GLU A 326 36.02 14.24 -6.68
CA GLU A 326 36.98 14.57 -5.61
C GLU A 326 37.12 13.43 -4.59
N GLN A 327 35.99 12.86 -4.14
CA GLN A 327 35.99 11.75 -3.18
C GLN A 327 36.58 10.46 -3.76
N SER A 328 36.35 10.18 -5.04
CA SER A 328 36.88 8.98 -5.71
C SER A 328 38.39 9.04 -5.97
N LYS A 329 38.98 10.25 -5.93
CA LYS A 329 40.38 10.53 -6.32
C LYS A 329 40.71 10.11 -7.75
N LEU A 330 39.70 10.03 -8.62
CA LEU A 330 39.87 9.76 -10.05
C LEU A 330 39.84 11.05 -10.84
N SER A 331 40.57 11.06 -11.96
CA SER A 331 40.41 12.09 -12.99
C SER A 331 39.18 11.81 -13.87
N ARG A 332 38.66 12.85 -14.54
CA ARG A 332 37.50 12.70 -15.45
C ARG A 332 37.81 11.80 -16.65
N ASP A 333 39.08 11.74 -17.07
CA ASP A 333 39.53 10.94 -18.20
C ASP A 333 39.52 9.44 -17.90
N GLU A 334 39.67 9.06 -16.62
CA GLU A 334 39.61 7.66 -16.15
C GLU A 334 38.18 7.10 -16.09
N ILE A 335 37.17 7.94 -16.30
CA ILE A 335 35.77 7.52 -16.35
C ILE A 335 35.47 6.91 -17.71
N TYR A 336 35.07 5.64 -17.74
CA TYR A 336 34.73 4.93 -18.97
C TYR A 336 33.39 5.39 -19.55
N ALA A 337 32.35 5.44 -18.71
CA ALA A 337 30.99 5.81 -19.12
C ALA A 337 30.22 6.49 -17.98
N VAL A 338 29.18 7.23 -18.35
CA VAL A 338 28.24 7.88 -17.42
C VAL A 338 26.84 7.37 -17.72
N GLU A 339 26.33 6.45 -16.90
CA GLU A 339 24.98 5.89 -17.04
C GLU A 339 23.97 6.74 -16.25
N VAL A 340 22.89 7.14 -16.92
CA VAL A 340 21.81 7.92 -16.29
C VAL A 340 20.56 7.06 -16.04
N VAL A 341 20.00 7.17 -14.84
CA VAL A 341 18.77 6.48 -14.40
C VAL A 341 17.88 7.45 -13.63
N GLY A 342 16.64 7.06 -13.37
CA GLY A 342 15.66 7.89 -12.66
C GLY A 342 14.93 8.87 -13.59
N GLY A 343 13.64 9.04 -13.35
CA GLY A 343 12.74 9.70 -14.30
C GLY A 343 13.04 11.17 -14.61
N ALA A 344 13.66 11.91 -13.69
CA ALA A 344 13.97 13.33 -13.90
C ALA A 344 15.21 13.54 -14.78
N THR A 345 16.08 12.54 -14.95
CA THR A 345 17.20 12.62 -15.92
C THR A 345 16.73 12.74 -17.37
N ARG A 346 15.43 12.54 -17.66
CA ARG A 346 14.85 12.74 -18.99
C ARG A 346 14.74 14.22 -19.39
N ILE A 347 14.89 15.16 -18.46
CA ILE A 347 14.94 16.59 -18.75
C ILE A 347 16.22 16.90 -19.56
N PRO A 348 16.12 17.46 -20.79
CA PRO A 348 17.28 17.69 -21.65
C PRO A 348 18.40 18.53 -21.00
N ALA A 349 18.07 19.65 -20.36
CA ALA A 349 19.05 20.50 -19.68
C ALA A 349 19.85 19.77 -18.56
N ILE A 350 19.27 18.75 -17.93
CA ILE A 350 19.99 17.93 -16.94
C ILE A 350 21.03 17.06 -17.64
N LYS A 351 20.66 16.37 -18.71
CA LYS A 351 21.60 15.53 -19.49
C LYS A 351 22.74 16.36 -20.05
N GLU A 352 22.43 17.52 -20.60
CA GLU A 352 23.43 18.43 -21.15
C GLU A 352 24.47 18.84 -20.08
N ARG A 353 24.01 19.18 -18.86
CA ARG A 353 24.92 19.54 -17.76
C ARG A 353 25.81 18.38 -17.32
N ILE A 354 25.26 17.19 -17.22
CA ILE A 354 26.03 15.98 -16.89
C ILE A 354 27.08 15.72 -17.97
N SER A 355 26.68 15.75 -19.25
CA SER A 355 27.60 15.53 -20.38
C SER A 355 28.69 16.59 -20.46
N LYS A 356 28.33 17.86 -20.27
CA LYS A 356 29.28 18.97 -20.23
C LYS A 356 30.28 18.86 -19.08
N PHE A 357 29.84 18.36 -17.92
CA PHE A 357 30.73 18.19 -16.77
C PHE A 357 31.79 17.09 -17.00
N PHE A 358 31.38 15.94 -17.52
CA PHE A 358 32.27 14.81 -17.78
C PHE A 358 32.97 14.86 -19.14
N CYS A 359 32.61 15.82 -20.01
CA CYS A 359 33.04 15.88 -21.41
C CYS A 359 32.77 14.56 -22.16
N LYS A 360 31.67 13.87 -21.82
CA LYS A 360 31.28 12.57 -22.34
C LYS A 360 29.76 12.49 -22.48
N ASP A 361 29.28 11.82 -23.52
CA ASP A 361 27.84 11.61 -23.68
C ASP A 361 27.29 10.71 -22.57
N THR A 362 26.06 10.98 -22.12
CA THR A 362 25.38 10.12 -21.17
C THR A 362 24.91 8.83 -21.85
N SER A 363 25.26 7.69 -21.28
CA SER A 363 24.79 6.37 -21.68
C SER A 363 23.42 6.07 -21.09
N THR A 364 22.60 5.36 -21.86
CA THR A 364 21.29 4.85 -21.46
C THR A 364 21.18 3.36 -21.75
N THR A 365 22.22 2.59 -21.41
CA THR A 365 22.22 1.14 -21.68
C THR A 365 21.32 0.39 -20.71
N LEU A 366 21.00 1.01 -19.58
CA LEU A 366 20.04 0.53 -18.58
C LEU A 366 18.67 1.15 -18.81
N ASN A 367 17.62 0.40 -18.47
CA ASN A 367 16.28 0.98 -18.37
C ASN A 367 16.23 1.90 -17.14
N ALA A 368 16.03 3.20 -17.35
CA ALA A 368 16.09 4.23 -16.33
C ALA A 368 15.09 4.03 -15.17
N ASP A 369 13.95 3.37 -15.40
CA ASP A 369 12.93 3.16 -14.38
C ASP A 369 13.05 1.79 -13.69
N GLU A 370 13.54 0.78 -14.41
CA GLU A 370 13.53 -0.62 -13.95
C GLU A 370 14.87 -1.08 -13.35
N ALA A 371 15.97 -0.36 -13.61
CA ALA A 371 17.32 -0.79 -13.27
C ALA A 371 17.52 -1.09 -11.77
N VAL A 372 16.95 -0.24 -10.89
CA VAL A 372 17.05 -0.42 -9.44
C VAL A 372 16.37 -1.73 -9.01
N ALA A 373 15.12 -1.95 -9.41
CA ALA A 373 14.37 -3.16 -9.06
C ALA A 373 15.04 -4.43 -9.58
N ARG A 374 15.53 -4.40 -10.84
CA ARG A 374 16.28 -5.54 -11.41
C ARG A 374 17.56 -5.82 -10.62
N GLY A 375 18.29 -4.78 -10.20
CA GLY A 375 19.43 -4.89 -9.31
C GLY A 375 19.08 -5.54 -7.96
N CYS A 376 17.97 -5.12 -7.35
CA CYS A 376 17.46 -5.74 -6.13
C CYS A 376 17.16 -7.24 -6.32
N ALA A 377 16.53 -7.61 -7.44
CA ALA A 377 16.17 -9.00 -7.71
C ALA A 377 17.41 -9.86 -7.99
N LEU A 378 18.43 -9.32 -8.67
CA LEU A 378 19.73 -9.97 -8.82
C LEU A 378 20.41 -10.20 -7.47
N GLN A 379 20.41 -9.19 -6.59
CA GLN A 379 20.95 -9.33 -5.24
C GLN A 379 20.17 -10.38 -4.43
N CYS A 380 18.85 -10.43 -4.58
CA CYS A 380 18.01 -11.44 -3.93
C CYS A 380 18.31 -12.84 -4.48
N ALA A 381 18.61 -12.98 -5.77
CA ALA A 381 19.01 -14.24 -6.39
C ALA A 381 20.38 -14.71 -5.86
N ILE A 382 21.36 -13.80 -5.72
CA ILE A 382 22.69 -14.08 -5.14
C ILE A 382 22.58 -14.61 -3.71
N LEU A 383 21.66 -14.06 -2.91
CA LEU A 383 21.45 -14.46 -1.52
C LEU A 383 20.58 -15.71 -1.39
N SER A 384 19.91 -16.15 -2.46
CA SER A 384 19.01 -17.30 -2.42
C SER A 384 19.79 -18.61 -2.57
N PRO A 385 19.64 -19.58 -1.64
CA PRO A 385 20.24 -20.90 -1.80
C PRO A 385 19.62 -21.71 -2.94
N ALA A 386 18.43 -21.31 -3.43
CA ALA A 386 17.70 -22.04 -4.47
C ALA A 386 18.14 -21.69 -5.89
N PHE A 387 18.81 -20.54 -6.10
CA PHE A 387 19.21 -20.07 -7.42
C PHE A 387 20.74 -20.05 -7.54
N LYS A 388 21.28 -20.80 -8.50
CA LYS A 388 22.69 -20.63 -8.90
C LYS A 388 22.78 -19.46 -9.87
N VAL A 389 23.35 -18.37 -9.39
CA VAL A 389 23.72 -17.21 -10.20
C VAL A 389 25.22 -17.15 -10.39
N ARG A 390 25.66 -16.39 -11.40
CA ARG A 390 27.08 -16.13 -11.63
C ARG A 390 27.68 -15.47 -10.38
N GLU A 391 28.83 -15.98 -9.94
CA GLU A 391 29.55 -15.39 -8.81
C GLU A 391 29.90 -13.93 -9.12
N PHE A 392 29.42 -13.03 -8.26
CA PHE A 392 29.62 -11.59 -8.41
C PHE A 392 29.78 -10.96 -7.04
N SER A 393 31.01 -10.54 -6.71
CA SER A 393 31.34 -9.92 -5.43
C SER A 393 30.97 -8.45 -5.44
N ILE A 394 30.24 -8.00 -4.40
CA ILE A 394 29.74 -6.63 -4.29
C ILE A 394 30.26 -6.01 -3.01
N THR A 395 31.04 -4.94 -3.14
CA THR A 395 31.48 -4.10 -2.02
C THR A 395 30.79 -2.74 -2.11
N ASP A 396 29.99 -2.43 -1.09
CA ASP A 396 29.29 -1.15 -0.98
C ASP A 396 30.10 -0.18 -0.10
N THR A 397 29.61 1.04 0.10
CA THR A 397 30.27 2.08 0.88
C THR A 397 29.36 2.68 1.95
N VAL A 398 29.92 3.05 3.09
CA VAL A 398 29.25 3.85 4.12
C VAL A 398 29.37 5.33 3.78
N PRO A 399 28.27 6.06 3.50
CA PRO A 399 28.32 7.45 3.04
C PRO A 399 28.80 8.43 4.12
N PHE A 400 28.57 8.12 5.40
CA PHE A 400 28.85 9.02 6.53
C PHE A 400 29.88 8.40 7.48
N PRO A 401 30.90 9.14 7.92
CA PRO A 401 31.83 8.69 8.96
C PRO A 401 31.11 8.42 10.28
N ILE A 402 31.51 7.34 10.98
CA ILE A 402 30.96 6.94 12.28
C ILE A 402 32.06 6.93 13.33
N THR A 403 31.83 7.67 14.41
CA THR A 403 32.73 7.77 15.56
C THR A 403 32.07 7.19 16.80
N LEU A 404 32.89 6.54 17.64
CA LEU A 404 32.51 6.09 18.96
C LEU A 404 33.09 7.02 20.02
N ARG A 405 32.26 7.36 21.00
CA ARG A 405 32.60 8.17 22.16
C ARG A 405 32.37 7.37 23.44
N TRP A 406 33.30 7.48 24.38
CA TRP A 406 33.19 6.88 25.71
C TRP A 406 33.86 7.76 26.77
N LYS A 407 33.50 7.57 28.04
CA LYS A 407 34.14 8.27 29.16
C LYS A 407 35.50 7.63 29.46
N SER A 408 36.58 8.40 29.56
CA SER A 408 37.90 7.90 29.96
C SER A 408 37.97 7.66 31.48
N PRO A 409 38.73 6.65 31.98
CA PRO A 409 38.84 6.40 33.42
C PRO A 409 39.92 7.25 34.13
N THR A 410 40.83 7.89 33.40
CA THR A 410 42.02 8.58 33.96
C THR A 410 41.94 10.10 34.00
N ASP A 411 40.96 10.69 33.32
CA ASP A 411 40.68 12.13 33.31
C ASP A 411 39.22 12.28 32.85
N GLU A 412 38.50 13.34 33.24
CA GLU A 412 37.16 13.66 32.68
C GLU A 412 37.17 13.93 31.16
N SER A 413 38.30 13.69 30.49
CA SER A 413 38.44 13.59 29.05
C SER A 413 37.52 12.53 28.43
N VAL A 414 36.97 12.91 27.28
CA VAL A 414 36.12 12.08 26.45
C VAL A 414 37.01 11.33 25.45
N GLY A 415 36.99 10.00 25.47
CA GLY A 415 37.67 9.18 24.48
C GLY A 415 36.84 9.11 23.20
N GLU A 416 37.45 9.42 22.06
CA GLU A 416 36.81 9.35 20.74
C GLU A 416 37.65 8.54 19.75
N CYS A 417 36.99 7.75 18.90
CA CYS A 417 37.66 7.02 17.82
C CYS A 417 36.75 6.90 16.61
N GLU A 418 37.22 7.42 15.47
CA GLU A 418 36.58 7.20 14.18
C GLU A 418 36.74 5.73 13.77
N VAL A 419 35.61 5.05 13.68
CA VAL A 419 35.58 3.60 13.44
C VAL A 419 35.53 3.33 11.94
N TYR A 420 34.68 4.09 11.25
CA TYR A 420 34.41 4.00 9.82
C TYR A 420 34.52 5.41 9.24
N SER A 421 35.39 5.57 8.25
CA SER A 421 35.56 6.82 7.53
C SER A 421 34.51 7.00 6.42
N LYS A 422 34.47 8.18 5.81
CA LYS A 422 33.62 8.46 4.63
C LYS A 422 33.96 7.48 3.50
N ASN A 423 32.93 6.91 2.89
CA ASN A 423 33.03 5.88 1.85
C ASN A 423 33.78 4.61 2.29
N HIS A 424 33.85 4.31 3.58
CA HIS A 424 34.45 3.06 4.05
C HIS A 424 33.68 1.86 3.46
N ALA A 425 34.40 0.82 3.04
CA ALA A 425 33.79 -0.39 2.49
C ALA A 425 32.83 -1.06 3.50
N ALA A 426 31.66 -1.48 3.03
CA ALA A 426 30.66 -2.20 3.81
C ALA A 426 30.17 -3.47 3.06
N PRO A 427 29.85 -4.56 3.77
CA PRO A 427 29.88 -4.73 5.23
C PRO A 427 31.32 -4.87 5.79
N PHE A 428 31.57 -4.38 7.00
CA PHE A 428 32.89 -4.49 7.65
C PHE A 428 32.76 -4.58 9.18
N SER A 429 33.73 -5.21 9.85
CA SER A 429 33.80 -5.30 11.31
C SER A 429 35.18 -4.87 11.82
N LYS A 430 35.21 -4.05 12.86
CA LYS A 430 36.43 -3.57 13.52
C LYS A 430 36.41 -3.97 14.99
N ILE A 431 37.54 -4.38 15.53
CA ILE A 431 37.68 -4.71 16.96
C ILE A 431 38.42 -3.58 17.65
N ILE A 432 37.83 -3.03 18.71
CA ILE A 432 38.41 -2.00 19.56
C ILE A 432 38.67 -2.61 20.92
N THR A 433 39.84 -2.31 21.50
CA THR A 433 40.22 -2.82 22.82
C THR A 433 40.15 -1.69 23.83
N PHE A 434 39.43 -1.94 24.93
CA PHE A 434 39.30 -1.04 26.07
C PHE A 434 39.91 -1.69 27.31
N HIS A 435 40.40 -0.86 28.24
CA HIS A 435 40.82 -1.29 29.56
C HIS A 435 39.91 -0.63 30.59
N LYS A 436 39.02 -1.41 31.21
CA LYS A 436 37.94 -0.92 32.07
C LYS A 436 37.78 -1.77 33.33
N LYS A 437 37.42 -1.13 34.43
CA LYS A 437 37.17 -1.78 35.73
C LYS A 437 35.68 -2.05 35.99
N GLU A 438 34.81 -1.29 35.34
CA GLU A 438 33.37 -1.29 35.54
C GLU A 438 32.62 -1.24 34.20
N PRO A 439 31.30 -1.55 34.18
CA PRO A 439 30.45 -1.37 33.01
C PRO A 439 30.57 0.04 32.44
N PHE A 440 30.55 0.14 31.12
CA PHE A 440 30.74 1.43 30.44
C PHE A 440 29.85 1.55 29.21
N ASP A 441 29.60 2.79 28.83
CA ASP A 441 28.78 3.13 27.69
C ASP A 441 29.62 3.59 26.49
N LEU A 442 29.18 3.18 25.32
CA LEU A 442 29.68 3.61 24.02
C LEU A 442 28.58 4.36 23.28
N ASP A 443 28.78 5.66 23.02
CA ASP A 443 27.89 6.45 22.17
C ASP A 443 28.40 6.44 20.73
N ALA A 444 27.56 6.02 19.79
CA ALA A 444 27.85 6.07 18.36
C ALA A 444 27.15 7.27 17.72
N PHE A 445 27.89 8.03 16.92
CA PHE A 445 27.39 9.22 16.23
C PHE A 445 28.13 9.46 14.91
N TYR A 446 27.53 10.24 14.03
CA TYR A 446 28.14 10.68 12.79
C TYR A 446 29.09 11.86 13.02
N SER A 447 30.32 11.77 12.51
CA SER A 447 31.36 12.79 12.72
C SER A 447 31.08 14.11 12.00
N THR A 448 30.25 14.11 10.95
CA THR A 448 29.99 15.26 10.08
C THR A 448 28.51 15.65 10.06
N PRO A 449 27.98 16.32 11.11
CA PRO A 449 26.57 16.67 11.21
C PRO A 449 26.06 17.54 10.05
N HIS A 450 26.89 18.42 9.51
CA HIS A 450 26.51 19.33 8.41
C HIS A 450 26.26 18.62 7.06
N GLU A 451 26.80 17.41 6.89
CA GLU A 451 26.59 16.62 5.67
C GLU A 451 25.35 15.71 5.77
N LEU A 452 24.75 15.59 6.95
CA LEU A 452 23.58 14.75 7.16
C LEU A 452 22.33 15.42 6.60
N PRO A 453 21.40 14.66 5.99
CA PRO A 453 20.09 15.16 5.58
C PRO A 453 19.15 15.40 6.78
N TYR A 454 19.65 15.23 8.01
CA TYR A 454 18.88 15.16 9.24
C TYR A 454 19.66 15.86 10.38
N PRO A 455 19.00 16.61 11.27
CA PRO A 455 19.69 17.37 12.32
C PRO A 455 20.32 16.51 13.43
N ASP A 456 19.77 15.33 13.71
CA ASP A 456 20.28 14.41 14.73
C ASP A 456 21.42 13.54 14.19
N CYS A 457 22.59 13.65 14.81
CA CYS A 457 23.78 12.88 14.45
C CYS A 457 23.95 11.58 15.25
N ARG A 458 23.10 11.31 16.24
CA ARG A 458 23.25 10.17 17.14
C ARG A 458 22.66 8.89 16.56
N ILE A 459 23.48 7.84 16.50
CA ILE A 459 23.06 6.49 16.05
C ILE A 459 22.46 5.70 17.23
N GLY A 460 23.14 5.70 18.37
CA GLY A 460 22.68 4.98 19.55
C GLY A 460 23.73 4.93 20.66
N ARG A 461 23.32 4.41 21.82
CA ARG A 461 24.16 4.15 22.99
C ARG A 461 24.22 2.65 23.24
N PHE A 462 25.40 2.13 23.48
CA PHE A 462 25.64 0.72 23.72
C PHE A 462 26.32 0.54 25.08
N SER A 463 25.62 -0.08 26.02
CA SER A 463 26.10 -0.32 27.38
C SER A 463 26.69 -1.73 27.49
N VAL A 464 27.99 -1.82 27.73
CA VAL A 464 28.67 -3.10 27.96
C VAL A 464 28.56 -3.45 29.45
N GLN A 465 27.84 -4.52 29.75
CA GLN A 465 27.53 -4.93 31.12
C GLN A 465 28.49 -6.01 31.63
N ASN A 466 28.42 -6.26 32.95
CA ASN A 466 29.17 -7.32 33.64
C ASN A 466 30.71 -7.24 33.45
N VAL A 467 31.24 -6.04 33.25
CA VAL A 467 32.69 -5.80 33.26
C VAL A 467 33.14 -5.78 34.72
N VAL A 468 33.95 -6.78 35.09
CA VAL A 468 34.57 -6.90 36.41
C VAL A 468 36.08 -6.65 36.31
N PRO A 469 36.74 -6.10 37.34
CA PRO A 469 38.20 -5.95 37.34
C PRO A 469 38.90 -7.31 37.37
N GLN A 470 40.18 -7.33 36.99
CA GLN A 470 40.99 -8.55 37.11
C GLN A 470 41.19 -8.92 38.58
N PRO A 471 41.55 -10.19 38.90
CA PRO A 471 41.76 -10.64 40.28
C PRO A 471 42.81 -9.84 41.08
N ASP A 472 43.68 -9.09 40.40
CA ASP A 472 44.69 -8.19 40.95
C ASP A 472 44.18 -6.75 41.21
N GLY A 473 42.91 -6.46 40.90
CA GLY A 473 42.32 -5.13 40.99
C GLY A 473 42.64 -4.20 39.81
N GLU A 474 43.39 -4.67 38.81
CA GLU A 474 43.69 -3.91 37.60
C GLU A 474 42.52 -3.93 36.60
N SER A 475 42.57 -3.01 35.63
CA SER A 475 41.56 -2.89 34.59
C SER A 475 41.51 -4.15 33.72
N SER A 476 40.32 -4.67 33.47
CA SER A 476 40.09 -5.78 32.56
C SER A 476 40.20 -5.34 31.11
N LYS A 477 40.83 -6.18 30.29
CA LYS A 477 40.94 -5.97 28.85
C LYS A 477 39.66 -6.44 28.16
N VAL A 478 38.86 -5.50 27.68
CA VAL A 478 37.60 -5.76 26.98
C VAL A 478 37.78 -5.51 25.48
N LYS A 479 37.57 -6.54 24.66
CA LYS A 479 37.52 -6.41 23.20
C LYS A 479 36.08 -6.24 22.76
N VAL A 480 35.76 -5.11 22.13
CA VAL A 480 34.44 -4.83 21.58
C VAL A 480 34.52 -4.90 20.06
N LYS A 481 33.71 -5.76 19.46
CA LYS A 481 33.58 -5.90 18.00
C LYS A 481 32.41 -5.06 17.51
N VAL A 482 32.72 -4.02 16.75
CA VAL A 482 31.72 -3.14 16.13
C VAL A 482 31.63 -3.45 14.64
N ARG A 483 30.44 -3.33 14.08
CA ARG A 483 30.13 -3.77 12.71
C ARG A 483 29.16 -2.83 12.01
N VAL A 484 29.41 -2.58 10.73
CA VAL A 484 28.37 -2.18 9.78
C VAL A 484 27.95 -3.42 9.00
N ASN A 485 26.69 -3.81 9.12
CA ASN A 485 26.18 -5.05 8.53
C ASN A 485 25.83 -4.89 7.03
N VAL A 486 25.28 -5.94 6.43
CA VAL A 486 24.92 -5.96 4.99
C VAL A 486 23.83 -4.95 4.59
N HIS A 487 23.04 -4.46 5.56
CA HIS A 487 22.00 -3.45 5.38
C HIS A 487 22.55 -2.02 5.50
N GLY A 488 23.82 -1.85 5.89
CA GLY A 488 24.40 -0.55 6.21
C GLY A 488 24.06 -0.05 7.62
N ILE A 489 23.65 -0.94 8.52
CA ILE A 489 23.28 -0.61 9.91
C ILE A 489 24.46 -0.89 10.84
N PHE A 490 24.77 0.05 11.72
CA PHE A 490 25.80 -0.05 12.74
C PHE A 490 25.30 -0.85 13.95
N SER A 491 26.14 -1.75 14.46
CA SER A 491 25.89 -2.45 15.72
C SER A 491 27.19 -2.83 16.44
N VAL A 492 27.08 -2.97 17.77
CA VAL A 492 28.09 -3.70 18.55
C VAL A 492 27.72 -5.18 18.49
N SER A 493 28.50 -5.98 17.78
CA SER A 493 28.21 -7.39 17.53
C SER A 493 28.54 -8.29 18.71
N SER A 494 29.63 -8.01 19.43
CA SER A 494 30.02 -8.74 20.63
C SER A 494 30.98 -7.91 21.48
N ALA A 495 30.99 -8.19 22.78
CA ALA A 495 31.97 -7.69 23.72
C ALA A 495 32.55 -8.88 24.49
N CYS A 496 33.88 -8.98 24.58
CA CYS A 496 34.55 -10.09 25.23
C CYS A 496 35.57 -9.59 26.24
N LEU A 497 35.46 -10.05 27.48
CA LEU A 497 36.44 -9.84 28.55
C LEU A 497 37.55 -10.89 28.43
N ILE A 498 38.80 -10.45 28.49
CA ILE A 498 39.97 -11.33 28.39
C ILE A 498 40.58 -11.49 29.77
N GLU A 499 40.46 -12.69 30.33
CA GLU A 499 41.10 -13.07 31.59
C GLU A 499 42.44 -13.76 31.30
N LYS A 500 43.51 -13.29 31.94
CA LYS A 500 44.78 -14.01 31.98
C LYS A 500 44.75 -14.93 33.20
N GLN A 501 44.67 -16.24 33.00
CA GLN A 501 44.97 -17.17 34.10
C GLN A 501 46.50 -17.24 34.27
N LYS A 502 46.98 -17.04 35.50
CA LYS A 502 48.29 -17.55 35.92
C LYS A 502 48.15 -19.07 35.96
N GLY A 503 48.93 -19.78 35.15
CA GLY A 503 48.99 -21.25 35.27
C GLY A 503 49.57 -21.61 36.63
N GLU A 504 48.93 -22.53 37.34
CA GLU A 504 49.57 -23.26 38.43
C GLU A 504 50.72 -24.11 37.83
N PRO A 505 51.88 -24.23 38.50
CA PRO A 505 52.88 -25.19 38.10
C PRO A 505 52.32 -26.60 38.32
N GLU A 506 52.10 -27.36 37.26
CA GLU A 506 51.83 -28.80 37.38
C GLU A 506 53.08 -29.48 37.95
N ASP A 507 52.93 -30.16 39.09
CA ASP A 507 53.94 -31.07 39.64
C ASP A 507 54.22 -32.18 38.62
N VAL A 508 55.49 -32.30 38.24
CA VAL A 508 55.98 -33.37 37.37
C VAL A 508 56.10 -34.64 38.22
N GLN A 509 55.18 -35.58 38.06
CA GLN A 509 55.42 -36.99 38.38
C GLN A 509 55.71 -37.75 37.08
N MET A 510 56.97 -38.15 36.94
CA MET A 510 57.38 -39.19 36.00
C MET A 510 56.87 -40.53 36.53
N ASP A 511 56.16 -41.30 35.69
CA ASP A 511 56.19 -42.75 35.81
C ASP A 511 56.08 -43.43 34.44
N THR A 512 56.82 -44.52 34.36
CA THR A 512 57.34 -45.25 33.20
C THR A 512 56.28 -46.14 32.52
N GLU A 513 56.31 -46.23 31.18
CA GLU A 513 55.65 -47.26 30.35
C GLU A 513 56.18 -48.69 30.65
N PRO A 514 55.45 -49.82 30.41
CA PRO A 514 54.88 -50.27 29.11
C PRO A 514 53.50 -50.99 29.23
N THR A 515 52.71 -51.41 28.22
CA THR A 515 52.96 -52.16 26.98
C THR A 515 51.67 -52.25 26.11
N LEU A 516 51.87 -52.40 24.79
CA LEU A 516 51.01 -52.73 23.63
C LEU A 516 49.65 -53.47 23.81
N GLN A 517 48.66 -53.11 22.96
CA GLN A 517 47.97 -54.04 22.03
C GLN A 517 47.19 -53.32 20.89
N ASN A 518 47.37 -53.86 19.68
CA ASN A 518 46.77 -53.52 18.37
C ASN A 518 45.36 -54.11 18.19
N GLU A 519 44.53 -53.53 17.31
CA GLU A 519 43.72 -54.17 16.24
C GLU A 519 43.27 -53.07 15.23
N SER A 520 43.84 -52.96 14.01
CA SER A 520 43.47 -53.57 12.69
C SER A 520 42.28 -52.88 11.96
N ARG A 521 42.16 -52.67 10.63
CA ARG A 521 42.93 -52.63 9.34
C ARG A 521 41.89 -52.21 8.23
N PRO A 522 42.09 -52.27 6.89
CA PRO A 522 43.16 -51.80 5.98
C PRO A 522 42.62 -51.12 4.67
N GLU A 523 43.50 -50.55 3.82
CA GLU A 523 43.29 -50.51 2.35
C GLU A 523 44.59 -50.93 1.61
N GLU A 524 44.42 -51.77 0.59
CA GLU A 524 45.43 -52.55 -0.11
C GLU A 524 46.12 -51.81 -1.27
N GLN A 525 47.41 -52.06 -1.45
CA GLN A 525 48.10 -51.99 -2.75
C GLN A 525 48.60 -53.39 -3.11
N ASN A 526 48.38 -53.80 -4.36
CA ASN A 526 48.88 -55.05 -4.91
C ASN A 526 50.17 -54.85 -5.72
N LYS A 527 51.06 -55.84 -5.61
CA LYS A 527 52.50 -55.88 -5.96
C LYS A 527 52.80 -56.32 -7.40
N MET A 528 54.00 -55.98 -7.89
CA MET A 528 55.13 -56.88 -8.31
C MET A 528 56.01 -56.16 -9.36
N GLN A 529 57.26 -55.77 -9.05
CA GLN A 529 58.55 -56.49 -9.13
C GLN A 529 59.11 -56.71 -10.56
N MET A 530 60.26 -56.09 -10.88
CA MET A 530 61.47 -56.76 -11.39
C MET A 530 62.67 -55.77 -11.51
N GLU A 531 63.86 -56.31 -11.25
CA GLU A 531 65.20 -55.69 -11.28
C GLU A 531 65.75 -55.51 -12.71
N GLN A 532 66.59 -54.49 -12.95
CA GLN A 532 67.87 -54.62 -13.68
C GLN A 532 68.67 -53.29 -13.80
N GLU A 533 69.88 -53.34 -13.25
CA GLU A 533 71.20 -52.80 -13.66
C GLU A 533 71.44 -51.53 -14.51
N CYS A 534 72.50 -50.84 -14.07
CA CYS A 534 73.58 -50.15 -14.81
C CYS A 534 73.59 -48.62 -15.02
N GLN A 535 74.45 -47.97 -14.21
CA GLN A 535 75.63 -47.15 -14.56
C GLN A 535 75.55 -45.89 -15.44
N GLY A 536 76.30 -44.86 -14.99
CA GLY A 536 76.69 -43.64 -15.72
C GLY A 536 76.69 -42.41 -14.79
N GLU A 537 77.68 -42.25 -13.91
CA GLU A 537 78.88 -41.38 -14.09
C GLU A 537 78.65 -39.86 -13.88
N GLN A 538 79.34 -39.32 -12.87
CA GLN A 538 79.57 -37.91 -12.50
C GLN A 538 80.62 -37.25 -13.45
N PRO A 539 81.31 -36.11 -13.17
CA PRO A 539 81.16 -34.98 -12.19
C PRO A 539 81.46 -33.58 -12.81
N ASN A 540 81.34 -32.51 -12.00
CA ASN A 540 82.43 -31.55 -11.67
C ASN A 540 81.86 -30.34 -10.89
N GLU A 541 82.24 -30.16 -9.62
CA GLU A 541 83.40 -29.38 -9.09
C GLU A 541 83.12 -27.86 -9.11
N GLU A 542 82.82 -27.26 -7.95
CA GLU A 542 83.75 -26.69 -6.94
C GLU A 542 84.46 -25.41 -7.41
N GLU A 543 84.16 -24.28 -6.75
CA GLU A 543 85.18 -23.31 -6.37
C GLU A 543 84.86 -22.70 -4.99
N ARG A 544 85.76 -22.95 -4.04
CA ARG A 544 85.93 -22.27 -2.75
C ARG A 544 86.99 -21.18 -2.92
N GLY A 545 86.79 -20.04 -2.24
CA GLY A 545 87.83 -19.03 -2.05
C GLY A 545 87.60 -18.23 -0.75
N ASN A 546 88.35 -18.62 0.29
CA ASN A 546 88.38 -18.11 1.67
C ASN A 546 89.24 -16.84 1.83
N ASN A 547 88.89 -15.97 2.80
CA ASN A 547 89.73 -15.53 3.94
C ASN A 547 89.02 -14.40 4.70
N SER A 548 88.61 -14.50 5.97
CA SER A 548 89.27 -14.85 7.25
C SER A 548 89.69 -13.62 8.07
N GLY A 549 89.24 -13.61 9.32
CA GLY A 549 89.56 -12.66 10.39
C GLY A 549 88.89 -13.16 11.68
N ILE A 550 89.64 -13.92 12.48
CA ILE A 550 89.26 -14.56 13.76
C ILE A 550 89.96 -13.78 14.90
N LYS A 551 89.32 -13.50 16.05
CA LYS A 551 89.49 -14.14 17.40
C LYS A 551 89.13 -13.06 18.44
N GLU A 552 88.67 -13.28 19.67
CA GLU A 552 88.27 -14.36 20.60
C GLU A 552 87.49 -13.58 21.71
N GLY A 553 86.37 -14.01 22.28
CA GLY A 553 86.25 -15.04 23.31
C GLY A 553 85.90 -14.39 24.68
N ASP A 554 84.66 -14.55 25.15
CA ASP A 554 84.32 -14.89 26.55
C ASP A 554 82.79 -14.97 26.75
N ASN A 555 82.35 -16.09 27.34
CA ASN A 555 81.03 -16.30 27.96
C ASN A 555 81.31 -16.50 29.46
N PRO A 556 80.42 -16.07 30.38
CA PRO A 556 79.36 -17.00 30.76
C PRO A 556 78.00 -16.36 31.10
N ASP A 557 76.95 -17.07 30.67
CA ASP A 557 75.83 -17.53 31.49
C ASP A 557 74.96 -16.48 32.23
N GLN A 558 73.75 -16.25 31.72
CA GLN A 558 72.57 -16.01 32.55
C GLN A 558 71.26 -16.29 31.77
N GLY A 559 70.73 -17.50 31.99
CA GLY A 559 69.31 -17.84 32.13
C GLY A 559 68.30 -17.19 31.18
N ASP A 560 68.01 -17.87 30.07
CA ASP A 560 66.77 -17.63 29.31
C ASP A 560 65.59 -18.26 30.06
N SER A 561 64.86 -17.43 30.79
CA SER A 561 63.60 -17.83 31.42
C SER A 561 62.56 -18.12 30.34
N SER A 562 62.16 -19.38 30.22
CA SER A 562 61.06 -19.82 29.37
C SER A 562 59.77 -19.05 29.73
N LYS A 563 59.31 -18.19 28.82
CA LYS A 563 57.98 -17.57 28.94
C LYS A 563 56.91 -18.63 28.75
N SER A 564 56.29 -19.03 29.85
CA SER A 564 55.09 -19.87 29.88
C SER A 564 53.97 -19.25 29.01
N LYS A 565 53.37 -20.05 28.13
CA LYS A 565 52.18 -19.65 27.37
C LYS A 565 50.98 -19.60 28.33
N SER A 566 50.61 -18.39 28.77
CA SER A 566 49.38 -18.18 29.56
C SER A 566 48.15 -18.61 28.75
N LYS A 567 47.33 -19.54 29.27
CA LYS A 567 45.99 -19.84 28.71
C LYS A 567 45.10 -18.60 28.91
N VAL A 568 44.50 -18.12 27.83
CA VAL A 568 43.64 -16.93 27.82
C VAL A 568 42.19 -17.39 27.73
N LYS A 569 41.37 -17.04 28.73
CA LYS A 569 39.91 -17.31 28.73
C LYS A 569 39.18 -16.05 28.26
N SER A 570 38.25 -16.20 27.31
CA SER A 570 37.42 -15.12 26.78
C SER A 570 35.99 -15.30 27.29
N VAL A 571 35.48 -14.33 28.04
CA VAL A 571 34.11 -14.32 28.58
C VAL A 571 33.28 -13.35 27.76
N GLU A 572 32.15 -13.78 27.21
CA GLU A 572 31.24 -12.90 26.47
C GLU A 572 30.40 -12.04 27.42
N LEU A 573 30.32 -10.75 27.12
CA LEU A 573 29.63 -9.75 27.93
C LEU A 573 28.33 -9.32 27.24
N PRO A 574 27.22 -9.19 28.00
CA PRO A 574 25.99 -8.67 27.44
C PRO A 574 26.13 -7.19 27.05
N VAL A 575 25.60 -6.84 25.88
CA VAL A 575 25.58 -5.46 25.38
C VAL A 575 24.13 -5.03 25.21
N LEU A 576 23.72 -4.01 25.98
CA LEU A 576 22.42 -3.38 25.79
C LEU A 576 22.53 -2.27 24.75
N ALA A 577 21.80 -2.40 23.65
CA ALA A 577 21.73 -1.39 22.62
C ALA A 577 20.48 -0.52 22.83
N ASN A 578 20.67 0.77 23.03
CA ASN A 578 19.64 1.79 23.03
C ASN A 578 19.81 2.67 21.79
N THR A 579 19.07 2.35 20.75
CA THR A 579 19.17 2.98 19.43
C THR A 579 18.18 4.13 19.30
N THR A 580 18.59 5.17 18.56
CA THR A 580 17.76 6.37 18.40
C THR A 580 16.48 6.03 17.64
N ARG A 581 15.30 6.33 18.23
CA ARG A 581 13.96 6.25 17.58
C ARG A 581 13.57 4.88 17.03
N GLN A 582 14.20 3.81 17.50
CA GLN A 582 13.81 2.46 17.12
C GLN A 582 12.51 2.04 17.83
N LEU A 583 11.60 1.36 17.13
CA LEU A 583 10.42 0.76 17.75
C LEU A 583 10.82 -0.41 18.66
N ASP A 584 10.18 -0.51 19.82
CA ASP A 584 10.33 -1.66 20.71
C ASP A 584 9.77 -2.93 20.08
N ALA A 585 10.35 -4.08 20.42
CA ALA A 585 9.94 -5.37 19.87
C ALA A 585 8.45 -5.69 20.13
N ASN A 586 7.92 -5.31 21.29
CA ASN A 586 6.51 -5.53 21.64
C ASN A 586 5.57 -4.67 20.78
N VAL A 587 5.93 -3.40 20.55
CA VAL A 587 5.17 -2.47 19.69
C VAL A 587 5.24 -2.92 18.23
N LEU A 588 6.40 -3.40 17.80
CA LEU A 588 6.57 -3.94 16.46
C LEU A 588 5.66 -5.17 16.24
N ASN A 589 5.61 -6.10 17.19
CA ASN A 589 4.75 -7.28 17.11
C ASN A 589 3.26 -6.90 17.08
N SER A 590 2.83 -5.91 17.88
CA SER A 590 1.45 -5.44 17.83
C SER A 590 1.11 -4.79 16.48
N PHE A 591 2.06 -4.09 15.85
CA PHE A 591 1.88 -3.56 14.49
C PHE A 591 1.80 -4.65 13.42
N VAL A 592 2.57 -5.74 13.54
CA VAL A 592 2.46 -6.91 12.66
C VAL A 592 1.05 -7.52 12.75
N GLU A 593 0.52 -7.68 13.96
CA GLU A 593 -0.85 -8.20 14.16
C GLU A 593 -1.91 -7.23 13.61
N TYR A 594 -1.73 -5.94 13.83
CA TYR A 594 -2.63 -4.91 13.32
C TYR A 594 -2.66 -4.88 11.79
N GLU A 595 -1.50 -5.00 11.13
CA GLU A 595 -1.40 -5.11 9.67
C GLU A 595 -2.15 -6.34 9.15
N LYS A 596 -2.00 -7.51 9.80
CA LYS A 596 -2.75 -8.72 9.43
C LYS A 596 -4.27 -8.52 9.53
N ASN A 597 -4.74 -7.83 10.57
CA ASN A 597 -6.16 -7.52 10.72
C ASN A 597 -6.66 -6.59 9.60
N MET A 598 -5.87 -5.59 9.20
CA MET A 598 -6.21 -4.72 8.07
C MET A 598 -6.26 -5.50 6.74
N ILE A 599 -5.32 -6.42 6.50
CA ILE A 599 -5.34 -7.30 5.32
C ILE A 599 -6.63 -8.13 5.26
N ILE A 600 -7.04 -8.72 6.38
CA ILE A 600 -8.27 -9.50 6.47
C ILE A 600 -9.49 -8.63 6.16
N GLN A 601 -9.55 -7.42 6.73
CA GLN A 601 -10.62 -6.46 6.48
C GLN A 601 -10.72 -6.08 4.99
N ASP A 602 -9.59 -5.77 4.35
CA ASP A 602 -9.56 -5.44 2.92
C ASP A 602 -10.03 -6.61 2.06
N LYS A 603 -9.61 -7.82 2.41
CA LYS A 603 -10.00 -9.05 1.72
C LYS A 603 -11.50 -9.29 1.83
N LEU A 604 -12.09 -9.15 3.02
CA LEU A 604 -13.53 -9.30 3.24
C LEU A 604 -14.33 -8.27 2.44
N GLU A 605 -13.90 -7.01 2.42
CA GLU A 605 -14.58 -5.97 1.65
C GLU A 605 -14.45 -6.19 0.14
N LYS A 606 -13.30 -6.70 -0.32
CA LYS A 606 -13.11 -7.10 -1.72
C LYS A 606 -14.03 -8.26 -2.09
N GLU A 607 -14.05 -9.34 -1.31
CA GLU A 607 -14.93 -10.50 -1.56
C GLU A 607 -16.41 -10.10 -1.56
N ARG A 608 -16.81 -9.18 -0.67
CA ARG A 608 -18.16 -8.62 -0.66
C ARG A 608 -18.49 -7.87 -1.96
N ASN A 609 -17.57 -7.07 -2.47
CA ASN A 609 -17.75 -6.33 -3.73
C ASN A 609 -17.74 -7.26 -4.95
N ASP A 610 -16.85 -8.25 -4.97
CA ASP A 610 -16.78 -9.25 -6.04
C ASP A 610 -18.07 -10.09 -6.08
N ALA A 611 -18.60 -10.51 -4.93
CA ALA A 611 -19.88 -11.22 -4.85
C ALA A 611 -21.06 -10.35 -5.32
N LYS A 612 -21.07 -9.06 -4.99
CA LYS A 612 -22.07 -8.11 -5.49
C LYS A 612 -22.02 -8.02 -7.03
N ASN A 613 -20.83 -7.84 -7.59
CA ASN A 613 -20.63 -7.75 -9.04
C ASN A 613 -21.02 -9.06 -9.74
N TYR A 614 -20.70 -10.22 -9.15
CA TYR A 614 -21.10 -11.51 -9.69
C TYR A 614 -22.62 -11.70 -9.75
N VAL A 615 -23.35 -11.26 -8.72
CA VAL A 615 -24.82 -11.29 -8.73
C VAL A 615 -25.37 -10.37 -9.83
N GLU A 616 -24.80 -9.18 -9.97
CA GLU A 616 -25.19 -8.23 -11.01
C GLU A 616 -24.93 -8.78 -12.42
N GLU A 617 -23.75 -9.32 -12.68
CA GLU A 617 -23.39 -10.00 -13.94
C GLU A 617 -24.33 -11.16 -14.24
N TYR A 618 -24.60 -12.01 -13.23
CA TYR A 618 -25.53 -13.14 -13.37
C TYR A 618 -26.95 -12.68 -13.73
N VAL A 619 -27.43 -11.58 -13.15
CA VAL A 619 -28.76 -11.02 -13.47
C VAL A 619 -28.82 -10.56 -14.92
N TYR A 620 -27.80 -9.86 -15.41
CA TYR A 620 -27.75 -9.40 -16.80
C TYR A 620 -27.63 -10.58 -17.78
N ASP A 621 -26.71 -11.50 -17.52
CA ASP A 621 -26.51 -12.70 -18.35
C ASP A 621 -27.76 -13.59 -18.40
N LEU A 622 -28.43 -13.80 -17.25
CA LEU A 622 -29.66 -14.57 -17.20
C LEU A 622 -30.81 -13.87 -17.93
N ARG A 623 -30.95 -12.54 -17.79
CA ARG A 623 -31.97 -11.77 -18.51
C ARG A 623 -31.78 -11.89 -20.02
N ASP A 624 -30.55 -11.73 -20.50
CA ASP A 624 -30.23 -11.86 -21.92
C ASP A 624 -30.51 -13.29 -22.41
N LYS A 625 -30.15 -14.32 -21.63
CA LYS A 625 -30.47 -15.71 -21.95
C LYS A 625 -31.96 -16.01 -21.94
N LEU A 626 -32.73 -15.46 -20.99
CA LEU A 626 -34.19 -15.59 -20.92
C LEU A 626 -34.89 -14.97 -22.13
N SER A 627 -34.37 -13.86 -22.64
CA SER A 627 -34.89 -13.18 -23.83
C SER A 627 -34.34 -13.72 -25.16
N SER A 628 -33.47 -14.74 -25.12
CA SER A 628 -32.88 -15.33 -26.32
C SER A 628 -32.98 -16.86 -26.31
N ILE A 629 -31.97 -17.54 -25.77
CA ILE A 629 -31.82 -19.00 -25.83
C ILE A 629 -32.96 -19.71 -25.09
N PHE A 630 -33.40 -19.12 -23.98
CA PHE A 630 -34.45 -19.68 -23.13
C PHE A 630 -35.84 -19.12 -23.39
N GLU A 631 -36.02 -18.22 -24.37
CA GLU A 631 -37.31 -17.60 -24.71
C GLU A 631 -38.41 -18.66 -24.89
N LYS A 632 -38.11 -19.72 -25.66
CA LYS A 632 -39.02 -20.84 -25.91
C LYS A 632 -39.39 -21.70 -24.69
N TYR A 633 -38.67 -21.56 -23.58
CA TYR A 633 -38.94 -22.27 -22.32
C TYR A 633 -39.60 -21.38 -21.27
N VAL A 634 -39.61 -20.05 -21.47
CA VAL A 634 -40.36 -19.10 -20.64
C VAL A 634 -41.83 -19.24 -21.01
N THR A 635 -42.58 -20.01 -20.21
CA THR A 635 -44.03 -20.15 -20.36
C THR A 635 -44.72 -19.29 -19.32
N GLU A 636 -45.31 -18.16 -19.73
CA GLU A 636 -46.06 -17.27 -18.84
C GLU A 636 -47.26 -17.99 -18.20
N ASP A 637 -47.87 -18.92 -18.94
CA ASP A 637 -49.24 -19.37 -18.64
C ASP A 637 -49.34 -20.52 -17.62
N LYS A 638 -48.36 -21.42 -17.54
CA LYS A 638 -48.56 -22.68 -16.77
C LYS A 638 -48.33 -22.56 -15.27
N PHE A 639 -47.52 -21.61 -14.82
CA PHE A 639 -47.11 -21.50 -13.41
C PHE A 639 -47.38 -20.12 -12.80
N GLY A 640 -47.38 -19.04 -13.59
CA GLY A 640 -47.56 -17.66 -13.11
C GLY A 640 -49.02 -17.27 -12.88
N GLU A 641 -49.88 -17.55 -13.86
CA GLU A 641 -51.30 -17.15 -13.81
C GLU A 641 -52.05 -17.69 -12.58
N PRO A 642 -51.92 -18.97 -12.17
CA PRO A 642 -52.64 -19.48 -11.00
C PRO A 642 -52.21 -18.81 -9.69
N ILE A 643 -50.95 -18.38 -9.59
CA ILE A 643 -50.44 -17.66 -8.41
C ILE A 643 -50.98 -16.23 -8.39
N GLN A 644 -50.97 -15.56 -9.54
CA GLN A 644 -51.50 -14.20 -9.67
C GLN A 644 -53.02 -14.15 -9.48
N GLU A 645 -53.75 -15.16 -9.93
CA GLU A 645 -55.20 -15.30 -9.70
C GLU A 645 -55.48 -15.53 -8.21
N ARG A 646 -54.76 -16.44 -7.54
CA ARG A 646 -54.91 -16.64 -6.08
C ARG A 646 -54.65 -15.37 -5.26
N TYR A 647 -53.64 -14.58 -5.64
CA TYR A 647 -53.36 -13.30 -4.98
C TYR A 647 -54.49 -12.29 -5.19
N ARG A 648 -54.97 -12.13 -6.44
CA ARG A 648 -56.11 -11.26 -6.77
C ARG A 648 -57.38 -11.66 -6.01
N GLU A 649 -57.67 -12.96 -5.95
CA GLU A 649 -58.80 -13.51 -5.20
C GLU A 649 -58.64 -13.31 -3.69
N HIS A 650 -57.44 -13.43 -3.13
CA HIS A 650 -57.19 -13.18 -1.72
C HIS A 650 -57.46 -11.71 -1.32
N GLU A 651 -56.99 -10.75 -2.12
CA GLU A 651 -57.21 -9.32 -1.88
C GLU A 651 -58.68 -8.90 -2.14
N GLY A 652 -59.34 -9.50 -3.14
CA GLY A 652 -60.69 -9.12 -3.54
C GLY A 652 -61.82 -9.66 -2.65
N ARG A 653 -61.69 -10.89 -2.14
CA ARG A 653 -62.77 -11.57 -1.40
C ARG A 653 -63.27 -10.83 -0.14
N PRO A 654 -62.42 -10.25 0.72
CA PRO A 654 -62.89 -9.53 1.90
C PRO A 654 -63.84 -8.37 1.55
N ARG A 655 -63.54 -7.63 0.48
CA ARG A 655 -64.36 -6.50 0.02
C ARG A 655 -65.71 -6.96 -0.51
N ALA A 656 -65.73 -8.01 -1.33
CA ALA A 656 -66.96 -8.58 -1.87
C ALA A 656 -67.85 -9.19 -0.77
N LEU A 657 -67.26 -9.86 0.22
CA LEU A 657 -67.99 -10.41 1.38
C LEU A 657 -68.58 -9.31 2.27
N GLU A 658 -67.85 -8.22 2.48
CA GLU A 658 -68.35 -7.06 3.22
C GLU A 658 -69.56 -6.42 2.50
N GLU A 659 -69.51 -6.33 1.17
CA GLU A 659 -70.62 -5.82 0.37
C GLU A 659 -71.86 -6.71 0.46
N LEU A 660 -71.71 -8.03 0.32
CA LEU A 660 -72.80 -8.99 0.53
C LEU A 660 -73.39 -8.87 1.94
N GLY A 661 -72.53 -8.76 2.97
CA GLY A 661 -72.96 -8.54 4.35
C GLY A 661 -73.78 -7.26 4.52
N LYS A 662 -73.37 -6.15 3.91
CA LYS A 662 -74.11 -4.88 3.92
C LYS A 662 -75.49 -5.01 3.28
N LYS A 663 -75.61 -5.72 2.15
CA LYS A 663 -76.89 -5.94 1.46
C LYS A 663 -77.83 -6.82 2.28
N ILE A 664 -77.32 -7.89 2.88
CA ILE A 664 -78.08 -8.75 3.80
C ILE A 664 -78.60 -7.93 4.98
N GLN A 665 -77.73 -7.14 5.63
CA GLN A 665 -78.13 -6.27 6.75
C GLN A 665 -79.18 -5.24 6.35
N LEU A 666 -79.07 -4.64 5.17
CA LEU A 666 -80.05 -3.69 4.65
C LEU A 666 -81.44 -4.33 4.52
N PHE A 667 -81.49 -5.52 3.91
CA PHE A 667 -82.75 -6.24 3.71
C PHE A 667 -83.33 -6.79 5.03
N MET A 668 -82.51 -7.31 5.94
CA MET A 668 -82.97 -7.71 7.28
C MET A 668 -83.50 -6.51 8.07
N LYS A 669 -82.85 -5.35 7.99
CA LYS A 669 -83.33 -4.12 8.64
C LYS A 669 -84.67 -3.64 8.05
N ALA A 670 -84.89 -3.82 6.75
CA ALA A 670 -86.18 -3.53 6.11
C ALA A 670 -87.30 -4.45 6.63
N VAL A 671 -87.01 -5.75 6.81
CA VAL A 671 -87.91 -6.70 7.45
C VAL A 671 -88.23 -6.32 8.90
N ASP A 672 -87.22 -5.89 9.67
CA ASP A 672 -87.42 -5.45 11.06
C ASP A 672 -88.24 -4.15 11.14
N MET A 673 -88.02 -3.19 10.23
CA MET A 673 -88.82 -1.97 10.13
C MET A 673 -90.29 -2.28 9.75
N TYR A 674 -90.53 -3.29 8.90
CA TYR A 674 -91.88 -3.78 8.61
C TYR A 674 -92.54 -4.40 9.86
N LYS A 675 -91.83 -5.26 10.60
CA LYS A 675 -92.32 -5.84 11.87
C LYS A 675 -92.60 -4.77 12.93
N GLY A 676 -91.82 -3.69 12.92
CA GLY A 676 -92.01 -2.48 13.73
C GLY A 676 -93.15 -1.56 13.27
N LYS A 677 -93.91 -1.93 12.24
CA LYS A 677 -95.01 -1.15 11.64
C LYS A 677 -94.58 0.23 11.12
N ASP A 678 -93.38 0.36 10.54
CA ASP A 678 -92.93 1.59 9.88
C ASP A 678 -93.81 1.92 8.66
N GLU A 679 -94.29 3.16 8.56
CA GLU A 679 -95.22 3.64 7.51
C GLU A 679 -94.69 3.40 6.09
N ARG A 680 -93.38 3.24 5.90
CA ARG A 680 -92.76 2.99 4.59
C ARG A 680 -92.99 1.60 4.03
N TYR A 681 -93.34 0.62 4.86
CA TYR A 681 -93.46 -0.79 4.45
C TYR A 681 -94.84 -1.40 4.72
N GLN A 682 -95.74 -0.67 5.36
CA GLN A 682 -97.09 -1.15 5.72
C GLN A 682 -97.98 -1.56 4.53
N HIS A 683 -97.67 -1.12 3.31
CA HIS A 683 -98.41 -1.46 2.10
C HIS A 683 -97.95 -2.76 1.42
N LEU A 684 -96.92 -3.43 1.96
CA LEU A 684 -96.38 -4.70 1.47
C LEU A 684 -97.09 -5.88 2.15
N SER A 685 -97.28 -6.99 1.43
CA SER A 685 -97.93 -8.17 2.01
C SER A 685 -96.99 -8.96 2.94
N GLY A 686 -97.56 -9.65 3.92
CA GLY A 686 -96.78 -10.50 4.85
C GLY A 686 -96.04 -11.65 4.16
N GLU A 687 -96.56 -12.16 3.04
CA GLU A 687 -95.92 -13.23 2.25
C GLU A 687 -94.69 -12.72 1.47
N GLU A 688 -94.78 -11.51 0.90
CA GLU A 688 -93.68 -10.87 0.20
C GLU A 688 -92.52 -10.54 1.16
N MET A 689 -92.83 -10.01 2.35
CA MET A 689 -91.78 -9.69 3.34
C MET A 689 -91.16 -10.96 3.96
N SER A 690 -91.95 -12.04 4.11
CA SER A 690 -91.44 -13.36 4.50
C SER A 690 -90.47 -13.93 3.47
N THR A 691 -90.72 -13.68 2.17
CA THR A 691 -89.81 -14.07 1.07
C THR A 691 -88.48 -13.32 1.15
N VAL A 692 -88.51 -12.00 1.40
CA VAL A 692 -87.30 -11.18 1.62
C VAL A 692 -86.51 -11.67 2.85
N GLU A 693 -87.20 -11.96 3.95
CA GLU A 693 -86.60 -12.49 5.17
C GLU A 693 -85.93 -13.85 4.94
N LYS A 694 -86.58 -14.73 4.18
CA LYS A 694 -86.06 -16.06 3.83
C LYS A 694 -84.81 -15.96 2.95
N SER A 695 -84.87 -15.17 1.87
CA SER A 695 -83.74 -15.02 0.95
C SER A 695 -82.53 -14.34 1.62
N ALA A 696 -82.75 -13.35 2.50
CA ALA A 696 -81.67 -12.73 3.27
C ALA A 696 -81.01 -13.71 4.25
N ARG A 697 -81.78 -14.59 4.91
CA ARG A 697 -81.23 -15.66 5.77
C ARG A 697 -80.46 -16.71 4.98
N GLU A 698 -81.00 -17.15 3.85
CA GLU A 698 -80.32 -18.13 2.98
C GLU A 698 -78.97 -17.59 2.46
N ALA A 699 -78.92 -16.30 2.12
CA ALA A 699 -77.67 -15.64 1.74
C ALA A 699 -76.68 -15.53 2.91
N LEU A 700 -77.17 -15.28 4.14
CA LEU A 700 -76.34 -15.22 5.35
C LEU A 700 -75.76 -16.59 5.72
N ASP A 701 -76.56 -17.65 5.61
CA ASP A 701 -76.13 -19.03 5.86
C ASP A 701 -75.10 -19.47 4.81
N TRP A 702 -75.35 -19.16 3.54
CA TRP A 702 -74.40 -19.43 2.45
C TRP A 702 -73.06 -18.73 2.68
N MET A 703 -73.09 -17.43 3.03
CA MET A 703 -71.90 -16.63 3.33
C MET A 703 -71.12 -17.25 4.50
N SER A 704 -71.81 -17.63 5.58
CA SER A 704 -71.21 -18.22 6.77
C SER A 704 -70.54 -19.57 6.48
N VAL A 705 -71.19 -20.44 5.69
CA VAL A 705 -70.64 -21.74 5.28
C VAL A 705 -69.40 -21.55 4.41
N LYS A 706 -69.46 -20.70 3.38
CA LYS A 706 -68.32 -20.45 2.49
C LYS A 706 -67.14 -19.82 3.21
N MET A 707 -67.38 -18.88 4.13
CA MET A 707 -66.32 -18.30 4.97
C MET A 707 -65.63 -19.33 5.87
N ASN A 708 -66.39 -20.26 6.46
CA ASN A 708 -65.85 -21.31 7.31
C ASN A 708 -65.05 -22.37 6.53
N VAL A 709 -65.46 -22.70 5.30
CA VAL A 709 -64.66 -23.58 4.43
C VAL A 709 -63.37 -22.88 4.02
N GLN A 710 -63.46 -21.59 3.66
CA GLN A 710 -62.33 -20.81 3.20
C GLN A 710 -61.29 -20.51 4.30
N SER A 711 -61.70 -20.37 5.57
CA SER A 711 -60.78 -20.13 6.69
C SER A 711 -59.90 -21.35 7.03
N LYS A 712 -60.26 -22.53 6.53
CA LYS A 712 -59.51 -23.79 6.70
C LYS A 712 -58.48 -24.04 5.59
N LEU A 713 -58.45 -23.21 4.54
CA LEU A 713 -57.54 -23.33 3.41
C LEU A 713 -56.32 -22.43 3.60
N ASN A 714 -55.15 -22.88 3.15
CA ASN A 714 -53.94 -22.07 3.13
C ASN A 714 -53.83 -21.23 1.84
N PHE A 715 -52.92 -20.24 1.81
CA PHE A 715 -52.76 -19.32 0.68
C PHE A 715 -52.31 -19.98 -0.64
N ALA A 716 -51.82 -21.21 -0.60
CA ALA A 716 -51.36 -21.94 -1.78
C ALA A 716 -52.45 -22.81 -2.42
N GLN A 717 -53.57 -23.03 -1.72
CA GLN A 717 -54.70 -23.83 -2.19
C GLN A 717 -55.70 -22.99 -3.00
N GLU A 718 -56.48 -23.63 -3.86
CA GLU A 718 -57.55 -22.96 -4.60
C GLU A 718 -58.63 -22.45 -3.63
N PRO A 719 -59.16 -21.23 -3.85
CA PRO A 719 -60.17 -20.65 -2.96
C PRO A 719 -61.48 -21.45 -3.04
N ALA A 720 -62.14 -21.61 -1.90
CA ALA A 720 -63.43 -22.31 -1.79
C ALA A 720 -64.62 -21.49 -2.34
N VAL A 721 -64.40 -20.20 -2.56
CA VAL A 721 -65.36 -19.27 -3.16
C VAL A 721 -64.56 -18.18 -3.89
N LYS A 722 -64.88 -17.94 -5.17
CA LYS A 722 -64.28 -16.84 -5.95
C LYS A 722 -65.06 -15.53 -5.77
N VAL A 723 -64.42 -14.39 -6.03
CA VAL A 723 -65.06 -13.07 -6.00
C VAL A 723 -66.29 -13.02 -6.92
N ALA A 724 -66.20 -13.63 -8.11
CA ALA A 724 -67.31 -13.69 -9.06
C ALA A 724 -68.56 -14.42 -8.49
N GLU A 725 -68.37 -15.48 -7.71
CA GLU A 725 -69.47 -16.21 -7.05
C GLU A 725 -70.16 -15.34 -5.99
N ILE A 726 -69.39 -14.53 -5.26
CA ILE A 726 -69.95 -13.61 -4.25
C ILE A 726 -70.75 -12.50 -4.92
N ILE A 727 -70.22 -11.91 -6.00
CA ILE A 727 -70.94 -10.88 -6.78
C ILE A 727 -72.23 -11.45 -7.36
N HIS A 728 -72.21 -12.67 -7.91
CA HIS A 728 -73.41 -13.33 -8.39
C HIS A 728 -74.44 -13.54 -7.27
N LYS A 729 -73.99 -13.91 -6.06
CA LYS A 729 -74.90 -14.07 -4.92
C LYS A 729 -75.50 -12.75 -4.43
N ILE A 730 -74.75 -11.65 -4.53
CA ILE A 730 -75.27 -10.29 -4.28
C ILE A 730 -76.38 -9.98 -5.28
N GLN A 731 -76.14 -10.19 -6.58
CA GLN A 731 -77.12 -9.93 -7.63
C GLN A 731 -78.40 -10.76 -7.43
N GLU A 732 -78.27 -12.05 -7.12
CA GLU A 732 -79.41 -12.94 -6.85
C GLU A 732 -80.25 -12.43 -5.66
N LEU A 733 -79.59 -11.99 -4.58
CA LEU A 733 -80.28 -11.43 -3.41
C LEU A 733 -80.99 -10.12 -3.75
N GLU A 734 -80.34 -9.25 -4.53
CA GLU A 734 -80.93 -7.97 -4.96
C GLU A 734 -82.11 -8.15 -5.92
N ASP A 735 -82.02 -9.07 -6.87
CA ASP A 735 -83.09 -9.36 -7.84
C ASP A 735 -84.35 -9.89 -7.14
N ILE A 736 -84.20 -10.58 -6.02
CA ILE A 736 -85.34 -11.07 -5.22
C ILE A 736 -85.86 -9.97 -4.27
N CYS A 737 -84.99 -9.25 -3.58
CA CYS A 737 -85.39 -8.35 -2.50
C CYS A 737 -85.77 -6.94 -2.98
N ASN A 738 -85.10 -6.39 -4.00
CA ASN A 738 -85.35 -5.01 -4.46
C ASN A 738 -86.74 -4.81 -5.09
N PRO A 739 -87.28 -5.73 -5.92
CA PRO A 739 -88.63 -5.56 -6.47
C PRO A 739 -89.72 -5.51 -5.40
N VAL A 740 -89.51 -6.23 -4.30
CA VAL A 740 -90.44 -6.24 -3.16
C VAL A 740 -90.34 -4.94 -2.37
N LEU A 741 -89.12 -4.54 -1.99
CA LEU A 741 -88.93 -3.38 -1.11
C LEU A 741 -89.15 -2.03 -1.78
N ASN A 742 -88.96 -1.94 -3.10
CA ASN A 742 -89.12 -0.69 -3.86
C ASN A 742 -90.52 -0.54 -4.49
N ARG A 743 -91.49 -1.39 -4.13
CA ARG A 743 -92.85 -1.31 -4.64
C ARG A 743 -93.53 -0.02 -4.13
N PRO A 744 -94.04 0.87 -5.02
CA PRO A 744 -94.63 2.15 -4.60
C PRO A 744 -96.00 1.97 -3.91
N LYS A 745 -96.33 2.88 -2.98
CA LYS A 745 -97.63 2.92 -2.29
C LYS A 745 -98.79 3.13 -3.27
N PRO A 746 -99.96 2.47 -3.08
CA PRO A 746 -101.16 2.75 -3.90
C PRO A 746 -101.61 4.21 -3.75
N LYS A 747 -101.96 4.88 -4.85
CA LYS A 747 -102.52 6.26 -4.81
C LYS A 747 -103.92 6.25 -4.18
N PRO A 748 -104.27 7.20 -3.28
CA PRO A 748 -105.63 7.31 -2.73
C PRO A 748 -106.61 7.89 -3.76
N GLU A 749 -107.81 7.30 -3.86
CA GLU A 749 -108.92 7.79 -4.70
C GLU A 749 -109.40 9.18 -4.24
N ARG A 750 -109.55 10.13 -5.18
CA ARG A 750 -110.22 11.43 -4.96
C ARG A 750 -111.52 11.49 -5.76
N SER A 751 -112.58 11.92 -5.09
CA SER A 751 -113.94 12.12 -5.60
C SER A 751 -114.03 13.20 -6.69
N THR A 752 -114.72 12.83 -7.78
CA THR A 752 -115.48 13.57 -8.82
C THR A 752 -115.47 15.11 -8.84
N GLU A 753 -115.16 15.72 -9.99
CA GLU A 753 -116.14 16.32 -10.94
C GLU A 753 -115.46 17.01 -12.16
N GLU A 754 -116.06 16.74 -13.33
CA GLU A 754 -116.33 17.55 -14.54
C GLU A 754 -115.30 18.47 -15.24
N GLY A 755 -115.37 18.42 -16.58
CA GLY A 755 -115.26 19.60 -17.47
C GLY A 755 -113.96 19.71 -18.28
N ASP A 756 -113.79 18.99 -19.40
CA ASP A 756 -114.23 19.31 -20.77
C ASP A 756 -113.24 20.21 -21.58
N LYS A 757 -112.76 19.64 -22.70
CA LYS A 757 -112.21 20.25 -23.95
C LYS A 757 -110.97 21.20 -23.83
N ASN A 758 -109.99 21.22 -24.72
CA ASN A 758 -109.98 20.93 -26.15
C ASN A 758 -108.52 20.80 -26.67
N SER A 759 -108.35 20.09 -27.80
CA SER A 759 -107.41 20.30 -28.92
C SER A 759 -106.01 20.92 -28.64
N GLY A 760 -104.87 20.38 -29.05
CA GLY A 760 -104.56 19.49 -30.16
C GLY A 760 -103.22 19.93 -30.78
N ALA A 761 -102.51 18.97 -31.40
CA ALA A 761 -101.40 19.17 -32.37
C ALA A 761 -100.12 19.92 -31.89
N HIS A 762 -98.90 19.70 -32.39
CA HIS A 762 -98.24 18.69 -33.20
C HIS A 762 -96.74 19.12 -33.25
N ASN A 763 -95.81 18.14 -33.25
CA ASN A 763 -94.41 18.16 -33.70
C ASN A 763 -93.32 19.02 -32.98
N GLY A 764 -92.16 18.38 -32.77
CA GLY A 764 -90.91 18.93 -32.19
C GLY A 764 -90.14 19.88 -33.13
N PRO A 765 -88.78 20.02 -33.08
CA PRO A 765 -87.77 19.26 -32.33
C PRO A 765 -86.68 20.11 -31.61
N SER A 766 -85.83 19.43 -30.82
CA SER A 766 -84.38 19.68 -30.55
C SER A 766 -83.81 21.02 -30.02
N THR A 767 -82.72 20.84 -29.24
CA THR A 767 -81.57 21.72 -28.89
C THR A 767 -81.65 22.70 -27.70
N GLN A 768 -80.91 22.33 -26.63
CA GLN A 768 -79.87 23.05 -25.82
C GLN A 768 -79.88 24.61 -25.70
N PRO A 769 -79.13 25.20 -24.74
CA PRO A 769 -78.98 24.89 -23.30
C PRO A 769 -78.96 26.17 -22.41
N GLY A 770 -79.10 26.00 -21.09
CA GLY A 770 -78.39 26.79 -20.07
C GLY A 770 -78.88 28.19 -19.67
N ALA A 771 -79.26 28.33 -18.39
CA ALA A 771 -78.96 29.41 -17.41
C ALA A 771 -79.81 29.07 -16.16
N GLU A 772 -79.36 29.13 -14.90
CA GLU A 772 -78.93 30.28 -14.09
C GLU A 772 -78.28 29.71 -12.79
N THR A 773 -77.09 30.12 -12.33
CA THR A 773 -76.78 31.23 -11.37
C THR A 773 -77.65 31.28 -10.10
N LYS A 774 -77.20 31.54 -8.86
CA LYS A 774 -75.92 32.02 -8.26
C LYS A 774 -76.03 31.92 -6.70
N GLY A 775 -74.94 31.61 -5.99
CA GLY A 775 -74.31 32.50 -4.97
C GLY A 775 -74.53 32.01 -3.52
N GLN A 776 -73.61 32.10 -2.54
CA GLN A 776 -72.36 32.86 -2.36
C GLN A 776 -71.51 32.28 -1.19
N GLN A 777 -70.18 32.47 -1.29
CA GLN A 777 -69.17 32.72 -0.22
C GLN A 777 -68.85 31.60 0.80
N GLN A 778 -67.60 31.23 1.12
CA GLN A 778 -66.34 31.98 1.20
C GLN A 778 -65.14 31.01 1.02
N GLN A 779 -64.08 31.45 0.32
CA GLN A 779 -62.76 30.80 0.33
C GLN A 779 -61.68 31.89 0.31
N GLN A 780 -60.68 31.76 1.19
CA GLN A 780 -59.38 32.40 1.08
C GLN A 780 -58.31 31.31 1.17
N GLN A 781 -57.51 31.16 0.12
CA GLN A 781 -56.06 31.05 0.23
C GLN A 781 -55.41 31.44 -1.10
N ALA A 782 -54.25 32.10 -0.98
CA ALA A 782 -53.53 32.80 -2.04
C ALA A 782 -52.43 31.94 -2.69
N LYS A 783 -51.98 32.44 -3.85
CA LYS A 783 -50.99 31.96 -4.84
C LYS A 783 -49.56 31.64 -4.31
N GLY A 784 -48.95 30.60 -4.92
CA GLY A 784 -47.57 30.44 -5.48
C GLY A 784 -46.30 30.86 -4.68
N PRO A 785 -45.06 30.59 -5.16
CA PRO A 785 -44.60 29.90 -6.39
C PRO A 785 -43.43 28.87 -6.22
N SER A 786 -43.04 28.23 -7.33
CA SER A 786 -41.70 27.74 -7.77
C SER A 786 -40.58 27.37 -6.78
N GLY A 787 -39.92 26.22 -7.02
CA GLY A 787 -38.55 25.96 -6.58
C GLY A 787 -38.08 24.51 -6.84
N GLU A 788 -37.13 24.35 -7.76
CA GLU A 788 -36.29 23.15 -7.96
C GLU A 788 -35.34 22.93 -6.76
N MET A 789 -35.03 21.67 -6.45
CA MET A 789 -33.83 21.19 -5.74
C MET A 789 -33.83 19.65 -5.84
N GLU A 790 -32.95 19.07 -6.66
CA GLU A 790 -31.66 18.49 -6.24
C GLU A 790 -31.74 17.63 -4.98
N VAL A 791 -31.52 16.32 -5.15
CA VAL A 791 -31.25 15.40 -4.05
C VAL A 791 -29.94 14.69 -4.36
N GLU A 792 -28.97 14.96 -3.46
CA GLU A 792 -27.71 14.25 -3.25
C GLU A 792 -27.89 12.74 -3.00
#